data_AF-A0A0F2R483-F1
#
_entry.id   AF-A0A0F2R483-F1
#
_cell.length_a   1.000
_cell.length_b   1.000
_cell.length_c   1.000
_cell.angle_alpha   90.00
_cell.angle_beta   90.00
_cell.angle_gamma   90.00
#
_symmetry.space_group_name_H-M   'P 1'
#
loop_
_entity.id
_entity.type
_entity.pdbx_description
1 polymer ?
#
loop_
_entity_poly.entity_id
_entity_poly.type
_entity_poly.pdbx_seq_one_letter_code
_entity_poly.pdbx_strand_id
1 'polypeptide(L)'
;MDEKAVVLDTEAQKLFEQFGGLQAFQKGAPSVERLANSLLEEQKRHDAVRILMVQATWLLSRYLADERLCAMDAQTTRVPAYLNDILTKLAKTPGSLGCMMIRYRGNSGNPEILDKFDYEVVFGHTCVDSGIVPKMVRRNGGKWAKLPDQLLKAYMALSDYGVNNIFVRLPCPSSNDLPNIQLCMKILSGFRSGRQSGGPIQIQNASGQITVPVIKDEHLFPDPNLTLMGGLNRFSAKAMETLVDKIDQWLRQQNTADTKISQYAGIYNAALEFPKIRAKVQQPPVEMNNIKWLLNKNENQVVSPEKAHVAKLVLDIAGKSPHQVAKMIQSVYGDDYAKATKSILGERLHLSSDLLEAAQRQTHEPALSKEVLGNLQMRLDQVKDHVMDDIHVIADTGAERLQGKTPPREAVHKDIYNMVSFYKGRSATRKKMVGMVCRSIVFSDHDYAILAKDFRISLQDAQALVKKLKNCFNEEGRFKKSAFSEAVPHFQRYEQKIFHFLWHHMKDVVQPPDRAAFLNALQALTTQMDQPKKAFKILLEDFCSEPETIQFSDNKAIMLANLIVHRNKLMTDYDITPEDIVLTRHNFDPMVVQYAAWRIEQDHEAFSTKVQTIHNQLAEALKLGHTVAQRIPAAILLNLERELYIFLSLVECDTSKTILQSAVAEYGDPDADLYHSKESENCLGPLLQNLRVSLRGIGSIGGMADISLLENVKTHEETFGRLKNDRHYRAQVRLLTEWVDEAIKLIKFRV
;
A
#
# COMPACT_ATOMS: atom_id res chain seq x y z
N MET A 1 -11.99 -53.22 23.88
CA MET A 1 -12.81 -52.88 25.06
C MET A 1 -13.98 -52.07 24.53
N ASP A 2 -15.20 -52.48 24.88
CA ASP A 2 -16.45 -51.93 24.34
C ASP A 2 -16.60 -50.43 24.60
N GLU A 3 -16.88 -49.66 23.54
CA GLU A 3 -17.28 -48.26 23.61
C GLU A 3 -18.66 -48.14 24.27
N LYS A 4 -18.70 -47.61 25.49
CA LYS A 4 -19.96 -47.15 26.09
C LYS A 4 -20.47 -45.96 25.30
N ALA A 5 -21.58 -46.14 24.58
CA ALA A 5 -22.32 -45.07 23.94
C ALA A 5 -22.77 -44.05 25.00
N VAL A 6 -22.19 -42.86 24.96
CA VAL A 6 -22.64 -41.70 25.76
C VAL A 6 -23.96 -41.23 25.17
N VAL A 7 -25.05 -41.38 25.93
CA VAL A 7 -26.37 -40.83 25.57
C VAL A 7 -26.39 -39.37 26.02
N LEU A 8 -26.38 -38.45 25.06
CA LEU A 8 -26.54 -37.00 25.31
C LEU A 8 -28.03 -36.69 25.53
N ASP A 9 -28.32 -35.72 26.40
CA ASP A 9 -29.69 -35.21 26.54
C ASP A 9 -30.12 -34.38 25.31
N THR A 10 -31.41 -34.13 25.19
CA THR A 10 -32.02 -33.52 23.99
C THR A 10 -31.57 -32.07 23.73
N GLU A 11 -31.12 -31.33 24.76
CA GLU A 11 -30.60 -29.97 24.60
C GLU A 11 -29.13 -30.01 24.18
N ALA A 12 -28.34 -30.89 24.80
CA ALA A 12 -26.97 -31.19 24.39
C ALA A 12 -26.92 -31.73 22.95
N GLN A 13 -27.89 -32.54 22.54
CA GLN A 13 -28.00 -33.09 21.20
C GLN A 13 -28.36 -32.02 20.15
N LYS A 14 -29.22 -31.06 20.49
CA LYS A 14 -29.48 -29.87 19.64
C LYS A 14 -28.29 -28.94 19.54
N LEU A 15 -27.56 -28.71 20.63
CA LEU A 15 -26.32 -27.92 20.61
C LEU A 15 -25.27 -28.63 19.75
N PHE A 16 -25.14 -29.94 19.92
CA PHE A 16 -24.22 -30.80 19.17
C PHE A 16 -24.55 -30.88 17.68
N GLU A 17 -25.83 -30.89 17.30
CA GLU A 17 -26.28 -30.74 15.90
C GLU A 17 -26.00 -29.34 15.33
N GLN A 18 -26.14 -28.27 16.14
CA GLN A 18 -25.76 -26.91 15.73
C GLN A 18 -24.26 -26.75 15.51
N PHE A 19 -23.42 -27.54 16.20
CA PHE A 19 -21.98 -27.62 15.99
C PHE A 19 -21.55 -28.71 14.97
N GLY A 20 -22.51 -29.34 14.26
CA GLY A 20 -22.25 -30.24 13.13
C GLY A 20 -22.01 -31.72 13.47
N GLY A 21 -22.20 -32.13 14.72
CA GLY A 21 -22.07 -33.52 15.19
C GLY A 21 -20.68 -34.15 15.02
N LEU A 22 -20.52 -35.42 15.42
CA LEU A 22 -19.26 -36.19 15.29
C LEU A 22 -18.75 -36.30 13.85
N GLN A 23 -19.63 -36.12 12.84
CA GLN A 23 -19.26 -36.11 11.43
C GLN A 23 -18.57 -34.81 10.99
N ALA A 24 -18.77 -33.67 11.67
CA ALA A 24 -17.98 -32.45 11.45
C ALA A 24 -16.56 -32.56 12.03
N PHE A 25 -16.36 -33.40 13.04
CA PHE A 25 -15.03 -33.70 13.59
C PHE A 25 -14.31 -34.86 12.87
N GLN A 26 -15.04 -35.76 12.19
CA GLN A 26 -14.47 -36.89 11.44
C GLN A 26 -14.34 -36.65 9.93
N LYS A 27 -14.92 -35.58 9.37
CA LYS A 27 -14.49 -35.08 8.06
C LYS A 27 -13.25 -34.22 8.25
N GLY A 28 -12.09 -34.86 8.32
CA GLY A 28 -10.85 -34.22 7.93
C GLY A 28 -11.12 -33.55 6.58
N ALA A 29 -11.01 -32.22 6.55
CA ALA A 29 -10.99 -31.49 5.28
C ALA A 29 -9.95 -32.18 4.37
N PRO A 30 -10.20 -32.30 3.05
CA PRO A 30 -9.16 -32.78 2.16
C PRO A 30 -7.91 -31.93 2.41
N SER A 31 -6.78 -32.59 2.68
CA SER A 31 -5.47 -32.08 3.11
C SER A 31 -4.77 -31.16 2.11
N VAL A 32 -5.51 -30.62 1.16
CA VAL A 32 -5.06 -29.72 0.11
C VAL A 32 -4.92 -28.32 0.73
N GLU A 33 -3.68 -27.95 1.05
CA GLU A 33 -3.16 -26.58 1.27
C GLU A 33 -3.38 -25.97 2.68
N ARG A 34 -2.71 -26.47 3.72
CA ARG A 34 -2.84 -25.86 5.08
C ARG A 34 -2.23 -24.46 5.16
N LEU A 35 -1.09 -24.20 4.53
CA LEU A 35 -0.49 -22.86 4.49
C LEU A 35 -1.36 -21.91 3.68
N ALA A 36 -1.73 -22.28 2.45
CA ALA A 36 -2.54 -21.43 1.60
C ALA A 36 -3.90 -21.12 2.25
N ASN A 37 -4.54 -22.12 2.88
CA ASN A 37 -5.78 -21.93 3.62
C ASN A 37 -5.58 -21.05 4.85
N SER A 38 -4.49 -21.21 5.61
CA SER A 38 -4.19 -20.34 6.76
C SER A 38 -3.97 -18.88 6.34
N LEU A 39 -3.26 -18.64 5.24
CA LEU A 39 -3.09 -17.30 4.67
C LEU A 39 -4.42 -16.73 4.16
N LEU A 40 -5.25 -17.58 3.55
CA LEU A 40 -6.60 -17.20 3.14
C LEU A 40 -7.48 -16.83 4.34
N GLU A 41 -7.38 -17.56 5.46
CA GLU A 41 -8.07 -17.23 6.70
C GLU A 41 -7.57 -15.91 7.30
N GLU A 42 -6.27 -15.61 7.21
CA GLU A 42 -5.73 -14.30 7.61
C GLU A 42 -6.29 -13.18 6.72
N GLN A 43 -6.33 -13.39 5.40
CA GLN A 43 -6.97 -12.46 4.47
C GLN A 43 -8.46 -12.27 4.81
N LYS A 44 -9.18 -13.32 5.23
CA LYS A 44 -10.56 -13.22 5.70
C LYS A 44 -10.67 -12.41 7.00
N ARG A 45 -9.68 -12.48 7.91
CA ARG A 45 -9.64 -11.62 9.11
C ARG A 45 -9.49 -10.15 8.73
N HIS A 46 -8.60 -9.82 7.79
CA HIS A 46 -8.51 -8.46 7.24
C HIS A 46 -9.80 -8.04 6.52
N ASP A 47 -10.43 -8.96 5.79
CA ASP A 47 -11.71 -8.70 5.12
C ASP A 47 -12.82 -8.38 6.13
N ALA A 48 -12.82 -8.95 7.33
CA ALA A 48 -13.78 -8.58 8.38
C ALA A 48 -13.70 -7.09 8.72
N VAL A 49 -12.49 -6.52 8.80
CA VAL A 49 -12.28 -5.08 9.01
C VAL A 49 -12.75 -4.28 7.79
N ARG A 50 -12.39 -4.71 6.59
CA ARG A 50 -12.81 -4.06 5.33
C ARG A 50 -14.33 -4.05 5.16
N ILE A 51 -15.02 -5.11 5.58
CA ILE A 51 -16.48 -5.20 5.60
C ILE A 51 -17.05 -4.10 6.51
N LEU A 52 -16.49 -3.92 7.71
CA LEU A 52 -16.89 -2.83 8.61
C LEU A 52 -16.64 -1.46 7.98
N MET A 53 -15.52 -1.25 7.27
CA MET A 53 -15.22 -0.01 6.56
C MET A 53 -16.24 0.29 5.44
N VAL A 54 -16.61 -0.72 4.64
CA VAL A 54 -17.64 -0.59 3.60
C VAL A 54 -19.00 -0.25 4.21
N GLN A 55 -19.38 -0.94 5.29
CA GLN A 55 -20.63 -0.69 5.98
C GLN A 55 -20.68 0.71 6.62
N ALA A 56 -19.59 1.15 7.26
CA ALA A 56 -19.47 2.50 7.81
C ALA A 56 -19.64 3.55 6.70
N THR A 57 -18.92 3.38 5.59
CA THR A 57 -18.99 4.27 4.42
C THR A 57 -20.41 4.35 3.86
N TRP A 58 -21.09 3.22 3.73
CA TRP A 58 -22.48 3.16 3.27
C TRP A 58 -23.46 3.83 4.25
N LEU A 59 -23.27 3.69 5.56
CA LEU A 59 -24.12 4.37 6.55
C LEU A 59 -23.87 5.88 6.57
N LEU A 60 -22.61 6.32 6.48
CA LEU A 60 -22.24 7.73 6.37
C LEU A 60 -22.86 8.36 5.12
N SER A 61 -22.78 7.67 3.97
CA SER A 61 -23.38 8.18 2.73
C SER A 61 -24.90 8.29 2.81
N ARG A 62 -25.56 7.43 3.59
CA ARG A 62 -27.02 7.54 3.83
C ARG A 62 -27.40 8.77 4.63
N TYR A 63 -26.60 9.18 5.61
CA TYR A 63 -26.80 10.46 6.30
C TYR A 63 -26.74 11.63 5.32
N LEU A 64 -25.80 11.60 4.39
CA LEU A 64 -25.64 12.66 3.40
C LEU A 64 -26.76 12.65 2.35
N ALA A 65 -27.32 11.48 2.04
CA ALA A 65 -28.38 11.34 1.04
C ALA A 65 -29.80 11.61 1.57
N ASP A 66 -30.07 11.40 2.86
CA ASP A 66 -31.41 11.53 3.44
C ASP A 66 -31.50 12.67 4.46
N GLU A 67 -31.95 13.83 4.00
CA GLU A 67 -32.06 15.06 4.81
C GLU A 67 -33.00 14.88 6.01
N ARG A 68 -33.99 13.98 5.93
CA ARG A 68 -34.95 13.73 7.02
C ARG A 68 -34.27 13.25 8.30
N LEU A 69 -33.07 12.68 8.20
CA LEU A 69 -32.29 12.22 9.34
C LEU A 69 -31.86 13.36 10.28
N CYS A 70 -31.86 14.64 9.86
CA CYS A 70 -31.61 15.76 10.77
C CYS A 70 -32.81 16.01 11.71
N ALA A 71 -34.04 15.79 11.22
CA ALA A 71 -35.28 16.06 11.92
C ALA A 71 -35.85 14.84 12.67
N MET A 72 -35.34 13.64 12.37
CA MET A 72 -35.75 12.41 13.04
C MET A 72 -35.04 12.22 14.39
N ASP A 73 -35.78 11.71 15.37
CA ASP A 73 -35.17 11.24 16.61
C ASP A 73 -34.28 10.01 16.34
N ALA A 74 -33.17 9.90 17.07
CA ALA A 74 -32.23 8.78 16.92
C ALA A 74 -32.90 7.42 17.21
N GLN A 75 -34.03 7.40 17.91
CA GLN A 75 -34.81 6.20 18.22
C GLN A 75 -35.73 5.74 17.07
N THR A 76 -36.08 6.62 16.12
CA THR A 76 -37.03 6.30 15.04
C THR A 76 -36.38 5.65 13.81
N THR A 77 -35.04 5.67 13.72
CA THR A 77 -34.28 5.05 12.64
C THR A 77 -33.18 4.14 13.19
N ARG A 78 -32.94 2.99 12.56
CA ARG A 78 -31.87 2.07 13.01
C ARG A 78 -30.46 2.50 12.56
N VAL A 79 -30.36 3.48 11.65
CA VAL A 79 -29.11 3.95 11.03
C VAL A 79 -28.09 4.47 12.07
N PRO A 80 -28.46 5.36 13.03
CA PRO A 80 -27.53 5.84 14.05
C PRO A 80 -26.98 4.71 14.94
N ALA A 81 -27.84 3.77 15.34
CA ALA A 81 -27.45 2.65 16.19
C ALA A 81 -26.45 1.72 15.47
N TYR A 82 -26.70 1.39 14.20
CA TYR A 82 -25.77 0.58 13.42
C TYR A 82 -24.43 1.29 13.17
N LEU A 83 -24.44 2.60 12.90
CA LEU A 83 -23.21 3.36 12.70
C LEU A 83 -22.36 3.36 13.97
N ASN A 84 -22.97 3.59 15.14
CA ASN A 84 -22.26 3.54 16.42
C ASN A 84 -21.64 2.16 16.69
N ASP A 85 -22.38 1.08 16.44
CA ASP A 85 -21.88 -0.29 16.63
C ASP A 85 -20.66 -0.57 15.74
N ILE A 86 -20.74 -0.20 14.45
CA ILE A 86 -19.64 -0.38 13.51
C ILE A 86 -18.42 0.48 13.90
N LEU A 87 -18.60 1.75 14.22
CA LEU A 87 -17.49 2.62 14.64
C LEU A 87 -16.85 2.14 15.94
N THR A 88 -17.63 1.57 16.87
CA THR A 88 -17.12 0.98 18.12
C THR A 88 -16.32 -0.30 17.84
N LYS A 89 -16.76 -1.13 16.89
CA LYS A 89 -16.02 -2.33 16.45
C LYS A 89 -14.71 -1.94 15.76
N LEU A 90 -14.74 -0.94 14.89
CA LEU A 90 -13.54 -0.38 14.26
C LEU A 90 -12.59 0.20 15.31
N ALA A 91 -13.06 0.96 16.29
CA ALA A 91 -12.22 1.51 17.35
C ALA A 91 -11.49 0.42 18.18
N LYS A 92 -12.11 -0.75 18.36
CA LYS A 92 -11.52 -1.91 19.06
C LYS A 92 -10.56 -2.73 18.20
N THR A 93 -10.51 -2.46 16.90
CA THR A 93 -9.64 -3.20 15.97
C THR A 93 -8.19 -2.70 16.12
N PRO A 94 -7.20 -3.59 16.27
CA PRO A 94 -5.79 -3.22 16.28
C PRO A 94 -5.38 -2.42 15.02
N GLY A 95 -4.42 -1.50 15.17
CA GLY A 95 -3.87 -0.75 14.03
C GLY A 95 -4.73 0.41 13.50
N SER A 96 -5.81 0.79 14.18
CA SER A 96 -6.80 1.77 13.72
C SER A 96 -6.30 3.22 13.54
N LEU A 97 -5.07 3.55 13.96
CA LEU A 97 -4.51 4.92 14.05
C LEU A 97 -5.48 5.98 14.64
N GLY A 98 -6.55 5.54 15.33
CA GLY A 98 -7.61 6.39 15.87
C GLY A 98 -8.59 6.98 14.84
N CYS A 99 -8.48 6.69 13.54
CA CYS A 99 -9.31 7.33 12.52
C CYS A 99 -9.62 6.47 11.28
N MET A 100 -10.71 6.79 10.60
CA MET A 100 -11.07 6.27 9.28
C MET A 100 -11.18 7.45 8.30
N MET A 101 -10.73 7.23 7.05
CA MET A 101 -10.75 8.25 6.01
C MET A 101 -11.39 7.71 4.73
N ILE A 102 -12.25 8.50 4.09
CA ILE A 102 -12.78 8.24 2.75
C ILE A 102 -12.23 9.32 1.84
N ARG A 103 -11.64 8.96 0.69
CA ARG A 103 -10.96 9.91 -0.20
C ARG A 103 -11.32 9.65 -1.65
N TYR A 104 -11.67 10.71 -2.36
CA TYR A 104 -11.81 10.71 -3.81
C TYR A 104 -10.43 10.63 -4.45
N ARG A 105 -10.26 9.74 -5.42
CA ARG A 105 -9.02 9.52 -6.18
C ARG A 105 -9.13 9.98 -7.63
N GLY A 106 -10.33 9.87 -8.22
CA GLY A 106 -10.57 10.28 -9.60
C GLY A 106 -9.75 9.54 -10.64
N ASN A 107 -9.34 8.31 -10.35
CA ASN A 107 -8.56 7.42 -11.19
C ASN A 107 -9.03 5.97 -10.95
N SER A 108 -10.18 5.61 -11.51
CA SER A 108 -10.79 4.31 -11.21
C SER A 108 -9.92 3.13 -11.69
N GLY A 109 -9.11 3.34 -12.73
CA GLY A 109 -8.35 2.29 -13.43
C GLY A 109 -9.21 1.18 -14.05
N ASN A 110 -10.51 1.15 -13.74
CA ASN A 110 -11.51 0.20 -14.20
C ASN A 110 -12.49 0.96 -15.11
N PRO A 111 -12.58 0.63 -16.40
CA PRO A 111 -13.46 1.30 -17.35
C PRO A 111 -14.96 1.19 -16.98
N GLU A 112 -15.35 0.24 -16.13
CA GLU A 112 -16.72 0.08 -15.65
C GLU A 112 -17.11 1.10 -14.57
N ILE A 113 -16.13 1.74 -13.93
CA ILE A 113 -16.34 2.70 -12.85
C ILE A 113 -15.97 4.09 -13.37
N LEU A 114 -16.95 4.98 -13.42
CA LEU A 114 -16.71 6.37 -13.77
C LEU A 114 -15.79 7.03 -12.74
N ASP A 115 -14.84 7.87 -13.20
CA ASP A 115 -13.86 8.54 -12.33
C ASP A 115 -14.51 9.31 -11.18
N LYS A 116 -15.71 9.87 -11.37
CA LYS A 116 -16.46 10.59 -10.31
C LYS A 116 -16.87 9.69 -9.14
N PHE A 117 -16.86 8.37 -9.30
CA PHE A 117 -17.18 7.37 -8.28
C PHE A 117 -15.94 6.65 -7.76
N ASP A 118 -14.74 7.08 -8.13
CA ASP A 118 -13.52 6.46 -7.65
C ASP A 118 -13.09 7.04 -6.30
N TYR A 119 -13.35 6.27 -5.25
CA TYR A 119 -12.96 6.57 -3.88
C TYR A 119 -12.18 5.38 -3.29
N GLU A 120 -11.36 5.69 -2.30
CA GLU A 120 -10.75 4.73 -1.40
C GLU A 120 -11.20 4.99 0.04
N VAL A 121 -11.26 3.93 0.85
CA VAL A 121 -11.46 4.01 2.29
C VAL A 121 -10.19 3.49 2.97
N VAL A 122 -9.63 4.28 3.86
CA VAL A 122 -8.35 4.03 4.54
C VAL A 122 -8.57 3.96 6.05
N PHE A 123 -8.00 2.95 6.68
CA PHE A 123 -8.04 2.68 8.11
C PHE A 123 -6.71 2.07 8.55
N GLY A 124 -5.83 2.89 9.13
CA GLY A 124 -4.46 2.46 9.42
C GLY A 124 -3.69 2.05 8.16
N HIS A 125 -3.22 0.81 8.13
CA HIS A 125 -2.59 0.18 6.95
C HIS A 125 -3.59 -0.60 6.08
N THR A 126 -4.86 -0.68 6.50
CA THR A 126 -5.91 -1.34 5.72
C THR A 126 -6.58 -0.34 4.79
N CYS A 127 -6.72 -0.72 3.52
CA CYS A 127 -7.52 0.01 2.55
C CYS A 127 -8.60 -0.89 1.93
N VAL A 128 -9.68 -0.27 1.47
CA VAL A 128 -10.70 -0.91 0.64
C VAL A 128 -11.18 0.07 -0.44
N ASP A 129 -11.30 -0.45 -1.66
CA ASP A 129 -11.85 0.25 -2.82
C ASP A 129 -12.65 -0.72 -3.70
N SER A 130 -13.18 -0.23 -4.81
CA SER A 130 -13.99 -1.04 -5.72
C SER A 130 -13.23 -2.19 -6.39
N GLY A 131 -11.90 -2.20 -6.39
CA GLY A 131 -11.08 -3.30 -6.90
C GLY A 131 -10.92 -4.44 -5.89
N ILE A 132 -10.85 -4.10 -4.60
CA ILE A 132 -10.69 -5.08 -3.51
C ILE A 132 -12.00 -5.78 -3.16
N VAL A 133 -13.14 -5.08 -3.15
CA VAL A 133 -14.42 -5.66 -2.70
C VAL A 133 -14.83 -6.94 -3.46
N PRO A 134 -14.70 -7.04 -4.80
CA PRO A 134 -14.98 -8.29 -5.50
C PRO A 134 -14.13 -9.46 -5.02
N LYS A 135 -12.85 -9.22 -4.69
CA LYS A 135 -11.96 -10.25 -4.12
C LYS A 135 -12.46 -10.71 -2.75
N MET A 136 -12.89 -9.78 -1.90
CA MET A 136 -13.49 -10.09 -0.59
C MET A 136 -14.74 -10.98 -0.72
N VAL A 137 -15.62 -10.68 -1.67
CA VAL A 137 -16.84 -11.47 -1.91
C VAL A 137 -16.49 -12.89 -2.36
N ARG A 138 -15.52 -13.05 -3.26
CA ARG A 138 -15.04 -14.37 -3.70
C ARG A 138 -14.50 -15.19 -2.53
N ARG A 139 -13.73 -14.57 -1.62
CA ARG A 139 -13.16 -15.25 -0.44
C ARG A 139 -14.18 -15.61 0.64
N ASN A 140 -15.17 -14.75 0.89
CA ASN A 140 -16.11 -14.91 2.00
C ASN A 140 -17.48 -15.48 1.60
N GLY A 141 -17.71 -15.72 0.31
CA GLY A 141 -18.91 -16.33 -0.24
C GLY A 141 -20.12 -15.38 -0.37
N GLY A 142 -21.25 -15.96 -0.80
CA GLY A 142 -22.44 -15.23 -1.26
C GLY A 142 -23.13 -14.34 -0.22
N LYS A 143 -22.89 -14.54 1.09
CA LYS A 143 -23.43 -13.69 2.17
C LYS A 143 -23.11 -12.21 1.96
N TRP A 144 -21.95 -11.94 1.36
CA TRP A 144 -21.43 -10.59 1.15
C TRP A 144 -21.60 -10.09 -0.29
N ALA A 145 -22.37 -10.79 -1.13
CA ALA A 145 -22.55 -10.46 -2.54
C ALA A 145 -23.10 -9.04 -2.80
N LYS A 146 -23.74 -8.41 -1.81
CA LYS A 146 -24.26 -7.04 -1.89
C LYS A 146 -23.21 -5.95 -1.60
N LEU A 147 -22.02 -6.28 -1.11
CA LEU A 147 -21.01 -5.28 -0.76
C LEU A 147 -20.55 -4.41 -1.94
N PRO A 148 -20.29 -4.95 -3.16
CA PRO A 148 -19.93 -4.12 -4.31
C PRO A 148 -20.99 -3.06 -4.60
N ASP A 149 -22.27 -3.46 -4.65
CA ASP A 149 -23.40 -2.55 -4.88
C ASP A 149 -23.57 -1.52 -3.77
N GLN A 150 -23.37 -1.92 -2.51
CA GLN A 150 -23.44 -1.02 -1.37
C GLN A 150 -22.35 0.05 -1.44
N LEU A 151 -21.11 -0.34 -1.74
CA LEU A 151 -19.99 0.58 -1.86
C LEU A 151 -20.20 1.54 -3.04
N LEU A 152 -20.60 1.02 -4.20
CA LEU A 152 -20.89 1.85 -5.37
C LEU A 152 -22.00 2.87 -5.09
N LYS A 153 -23.12 2.46 -4.47
CA LYS A 153 -24.19 3.37 -4.07
C LYS A 153 -23.71 4.42 -3.06
N ALA A 154 -22.79 4.06 -2.17
CA ALA A 154 -22.19 5.01 -1.25
C ALA A 154 -21.37 6.05 -2.01
N TYR A 155 -20.51 5.63 -2.93
CA TYR A 155 -19.69 6.53 -3.75
C TYR A 155 -20.52 7.43 -4.66
N MET A 156 -21.64 6.93 -5.22
CA MET A 156 -22.60 7.76 -5.94
C MET A 156 -23.17 8.87 -5.06
N ALA A 157 -23.63 8.53 -3.84
CA ALA A 157 -24.17 9.51 -2.90
C ALA A 157 -23.11 10.54 -2.45
N LEU A 158 -21.85 10.10 -2.23
CA LEU A 158 -20.74 11.00 -1.92
C LEU A 158 -20.47 11.97 -3.07
N SER A 159 -20.40 11.46 -4.30
CA SER A 159 -20.22 12.26 -5.51
C SER A 159 -21.34 13.28 -5.69
N ASP A 160 -22.60 12.86 -5.56
CA ASP A 160 -23.78 13.72 -5.73
C ASP A 160 -23.88 14.81 -4.66
N TYR A 161 -23.36 14.54 -3.46
CA TYR A 161 -23.29 15.53 -2.38
C TYR A 161 -22.14 16.54 -2.61
N GLY A 162 -21.13 16.15 -3.38
CA GLY A 162 -19.90 16.93 -3.63
C GLY A 162 -18.81 16.64 -2.60
N VAL A 163 -18.66 15.39 -2.16
CA VAL A 163 -17.64 14.99 -1.18
C VAL A 163 -16.37 14.57 -1.89
N ASN A 164 -15.24 15.18 -1.56
CA ASN A 164 -13.92 14.71 -1.99
C ASN A 164 -13.18 13.95 -0.87
N ASN A 165 -13.48 14.22 0.40
CA ASN A 165 -12.97 13.44 1.51
C ASN A 165 -13.86 13.54 2.74
N ILE A 166 -13.83 12.49 3.57
CA ILE A 166 -14.39 12.47 4.92
C ILE A 166 -13.33 11.92 5.86
N PHE A 167 -13.07 12.64 6.94
CA PHE A 167 -12.30 12.14 8.07
C PHE A 167 -13.25 11.85 9.23
N VAL A 168 -13.09 10.68 9.86
CA VAL A 168 -13.86 10.27 11.04
C VAL A 168 -12.89 9.83 12.11
N ARG A 169 -12.84 10.56 13.23
CA ARG A 169 -12.18 10.11 14.46
C ARG A 169 -13.01 9.00 15.09
N LEU A 170 -12.37 7.88 15.40
CA LEU A 170 -13.02 6.74 16.02
C LEU A 170 -13.27 7.00 17.51
N PRO A 171 -14.39 6.53 18.06
CA PRO A 171 -14.74 6.80 19.45
C PRO A 171 -13.75 6.16 20.42
N CYS A 172 -13.25 6.94 21.38
CA CYS A 172 -12.43 6.41 22.48
C CYS A 172 -13.33 5.98 23.66
N PRO A 173 -13.10 4.82 24.32
CA PRO A 173 -13.92 4.36 25.44
C PRO A 173 -14.04 5.34 26.61
N SER A 174 -13.08 6.24 26.79
CA SER A 174 -13.03 7.25 27.86
C SER A 174 -13.63 8.61 27.47
N SER A 175 -14.17 8.75 26.25
CA SER A 175 -14.60 10.01 25.66
C SER A 175 -16.10 10.03 25.35
N ASN A 176 -16.69 11.22 25.29
CA ASN A 176 -18.09 11.40 24.87
C ASN A 176 -18.23 11.54 23.34
N ASP A 177 -17.45 10.77 22.58
CA ASP A 177 -17.29 10.97 21.12
C ASP A 177 -18.51 10.50 20.31
N LEU A 178 -19.19 9.44 20.73
CA LEU A 178 -20.33 8.87 19.99
C LEU A 178 -21.50 9.86 19.83
N PRO A 179 -21.99 10.54 20.89
CA PRO A 179 -23.00 11.58 20.73
C PRO A 179 -22.55 12.74 19.84
N ASN A 180 -21.26 13.11 19.90
CA ASN A 180 -20.70 14.17 19.08
C ASN A 180 -20.65 13.78 17.60
N ILE A 181 -20.27 12.53 17.28
CA ILE A 181 -20.34 11.99 15.92
C ILE A 181 -21.78 12.01 15.41
N GLN A 182 -22.75 11.56 16.21
CA GLN A 182 -24.16 11.56 15.82
C GLN A 182 -24.68 12.98 15.53
N LEU A 183 -24.35 13.94 16.39
CA LEU A 183 -24.72 15.34 16.17
C LEU A 183 -24.09 15.88 14.88
N CYS A 184 -22.81 15.60 14.63
CA CYS A 184 -22.14 15.99 13.39
C CYS A 184 -22.82 15.39 12.15
N MET A 185 -23.19 14.12 12.20
CA MET A 185 -23.89 13.48 11.08
C MET A 185 -25.28 14.07 10.83
N LYS A 186 -26.00 14.47 11.88
CA LYS A 186 -27.29 15.19 11.75
C LYS A 186 -27.12 16.60 11.19
N ILE A 187 -26.05 17.31 11.57
CA ILE A 187 -25.71 18.61 10.97
C ILE A 187 -25.45 18.42 9.48
N LEU A 188 -24.61 17.46 9.10
CA LEU A 188 -24.26 17.19 7.70
C LEU A 188 -25.46 16.76 6.85
N SER A 189 -26.41 16.00 7.40
CA SER A 189 -27.62 15.61 6.66
C SER A 189 -28.50 16.81 6.32
N GLY A 190 -28.61 17.80 7.22
CA GLY A 190 -29.35 19.04 6.97
C GLY A 190 -28.55 20.14 6.26
N PHE A 191 -27.24 20.01 6.16
CA PHE A 191 -26.35 21.02 5.58
C PHE A 191 -26.63 21.27 4.09
N ARG A 192 -27.06 20.25 3.33
CA ARG A 192 -27.38 20.39 1.90
C ARG A 192 -28.54 21.36 1.65
N SER A 193 -29.63 21.24 2.40
CA SER A 193 -30.78 22.16 2.29
C SER A 193 -30.44 23.51 2.92
N GLY A 194 -29.67 23.52 4.02
CA GLY A 194 -29.16 24.74 4.64
C GLY A 194 -28.32 25.60 3.68
N ARG A 195 -27.35 25.00 2.97
CA ARG A 195 -26.52 25.73 1.99
C ARG A 195 -27.31 26.25 0.79
N GLN A 196 -28.39 25.56 0.39
CA GLN A 196 -29.23 25.95 -0.75
C GLN A 196 -30.21 27.06 -0.40
N SER A 197 -30.83 26.97 0.78
CA SER A 197 -31.83 27.93 1.26
C SER A 197 -31.22 29.16 1.95
N GLY A 198 -29.99 29.05 2.45
CA GLY A 198 -29.36 30.04 3.33
C GLY A 198 -29.95 30.06 4.75
N GLY A 199 -30.91 29.19 5.05
CA GLY A 199 -31.56 29.10 6.36
C GLY A 199 -30.78 28.23 7.35
N PRO A 200 -31.08 28.34 8.65
CA PRO A 200 -30.44 27.51 9.67
C PRO A 200 -30.93 26.06 9.59
N ILE A 201 -30.07 25.13 10.01
CA ILE A 201 -30.35 23.70 10.06
C ILE A 201 -31.12 23.39 11.35
N GLN A 202 -32.28 22.76 11.21
CA GLN A 202 -33.10 22.35 12.34
C GLN A 202 -32.84 20.88 12.67
N ILE A 203 -32.39 20.63 13.90
CA ILE A 203 -31.98 19.30 14.35
C ILE A 203 -32.81 18.89 15.55
N GLN A 204 -33.45 17.72 15.45
CA GLN A 204 -34.10 17.12 16.62
C GLN A 204 -33.06 16.30 17.39
N ASN A 205 -32.87 16.58 18.68
CA ASN A 205 -32.03 15.78 19.57
C ASN A 205 -32.84 15.32 20.80
N ALA A 206 -32.29 14.37 21.57
CA ALA A 206 -32.92 13.84 22.79
C ALA A 206 -33.24 14.93 23.83
N SER A 207 -32.51 16.06 23.80
CA SER A 207 -32.68 17.22 24.69
C SER A 207 -33.54 18.35 24.10
N GLY A 208 -34.12 18.18 22.90
CA GLY A 208 -34.95 19.18 22.23
C GLY A 208 -34.44 19.55 20.83
N GLN A 209 -35.06 20.58 20.26
CA GLN A 209 -34.69 21.09 18.94
C GLN A 209 -33.49 22.04 19.03
N ILE A 210 -32.47 21.78 18.21
CA ILE A 210 -31.25 22.59 18.09
C ILE A 210 -31.27 23.26 16.73
N THR A 211 -31.05 24.58 16.72
CA THR A 211 -30.89 25.36 15.49
C THR A 211 -29.41 25.65 15.26
N VAL A 212 -28.87 25.20 14.12
CA VAL A 212 -27.46 25.38 13.76
C VAL A 212 -27.35 26.32 12.55
N PRO A 213 -26.65 27.46 12.66
CA PRO A 213 -26.45 28.35 11.53
C PRO A 213 -25.47 27.75 10.52
N VAL A 214 -25.71 28.00 9.23
CA VAL A 214 -24.75 27.67 8.17
C VAL A 214 -23.66 28.75 8.18
N ILE A 215 -22.42 28.35 8.46
CA ILE A 215 -21.28 29.25 8.57
C ILE A 215 -20.54 29.31 7.24
N LYS A 216 -20.08 30.50 6.87
CA LYS A 216 -19.29 30.74 5.66
C LYS A 216 -17.80 30.85 5.98
N ASP A 217 -16.98 30.47 5.00
CA ASP A 217 -15.52 30.61 5.03
C ASP A 217 -15.04 32.03 4.62
N GLU A 218 -13.72 32.20 4.52
CA GLU A 218 -13.05 33.40 4.01
C GLU A 218 -13.50 33.84 2.60
N HIS A 219 -14.01 32.91 1.80
CA HIS A 219 -14.47 33.13 0.43
C HIS A 219 -15.99 33.32 0.34
N LEU A 220 -16.66 33.46 1.49
CA LEU A 220 -18.11 33.60 1.63
C LEU A 220 -18.90 32.37 1.16
N PHE A 221 -18.27 31.20 1.09
CA PHE A 221 -18.90 29.94 0.76
C PHE A 221 -19.31 29.18 2.03
N PRO A 222 -20.48 28.51 2.03
CA PRO A 222 -20.88 27.65 3.14
C PRO A 222 -19.83 26.56 3.39
N ASP A 223 -19.25 26.56 4.60
CA ASP A 223 -18.23 25.59 4.99
C ASP A 223 -18.81 24.57 5.98
N PRO A 224 -18.71 23.26 5.67
CA PRO A 224 -19.27 22.23 6.53
C PRO A 224 -18.52 22.10 7.86
N ASN A 225 -17.20 22.33 7.90
CA ASN A 225 -16.38 22.11 9.09
C ASN A 225 -16.55 23.25 10.12
N LEU A 226 -16.66 24.50 9.66
CA LEU A 226 -17.04 25.65 10.47
C LEU A 226 -18.49 25.52 10.96
N THR A 227 -19.40 25.03 10.12
CA THR A 227 -20.79 24.77 10.51
C THR A 227 -20.86 23.69 11.60
N LEU A 228 -20.07 22.61 11.46
CA LEU A 228 -19.94 21.56 12.47
C LEU A 228 -19.35 22.09 13.77
N MET A 229 -18.28 22.90 13.70
CA MET A 229 -17.68 23.53 14.86
C MET A 229 -18.70 24.41 15.61
N GLY A 230 -19.45 25.24 14.86
CA GLY A 230 -20.50 26.09 15.43
C GLY A 230 -21.61 25.29 16.08
N GLY A 231 -22.12 24.25 15.42
CA GLY A 231 -23.19 23.40 15.93
C GLY A 231 -22.79 22.58 17.16
N LEU A 232 -21.60 21.97 17.14
CA LEU A 232 -21.10 21.16 18.26
C LEU A 232 -20.88 22.00 19.53
N ASN A 233 -20.39 23.23 19.36
CA ASN A 233 -20.09 24.14 20.47
C ASN A 233 -21.24 25.11 20.80
N ARG A 234 -22.38 25.00 20.11
CA ARG A 234 -23.57 25.86 20.27
C ARG A 234 -23.26 27.35 20.10
N PHE A 235 -22.39 27.69 19.16
CA PHE A 235 -22.09 29.08 18.83
C PHE A 235 -23.20 29.69 17.96
N SER A 236 -23.50 30.97 18.22
CA SER A 236 -24.39 31.74 17.35
C SER A 236 -23.69 32.10 16.04
N ALA A 237 -24.47 32.40 14.99
CA ALA A 237 -23.94 32.84 13.69
C ALA A 237 -22.95 34.01 13.87
N LYS A 238 -23.35 35.04 14.61
CA LYS A 238 -22.53 36.22 14.89
C LYS A 238 -21.21 35.89 15.60
N ALA A 239 -21.23 34.94 16.53
CA ALA A 239 -20.01 34.53 17.23
C ALA A 239 -19.03 33.81 16.29
N MET A 240 -19.54 32.94 15.42
CA MET A 240 -18.74 32.26 14.40
C MET A 240 -18.21 33.22 13.33
N GLU A 241 -19.03 34.14 12.84
CA GLU A 241 -18.61 35.19 11.90
C GLU A 241 -17.48 36.03 12.50
N THR A 242 -17.62 36.46 13.75
CA THR A 242 -16.55 37.22 14.45
C THR A 242 -15.27 36.41 14.60
N LEU A 243 -15.37 35.09 14.80
CA LEU A 243 -14.21 34.21 14.90
C LEU A 243 -13.51 34.07 13.55
N VAL A 244 -14.28 33.82 12.49
CA VAL A 244 -13.82 33.72 11.11
C VAL A 244 -13.10 35.01 10.71
N ASP A 245 -13.72 36.18 10.92
CA ASP A 245 -13.14 37.49 10.59
C ASP A 245 -11.81 37.75 11.30
N LYS A 246 -11.73 37.42 12.61
CA LYS A 246 -10.49 37.61 13.39
C LYS A 246 -9.36 36.72 12.89
N ILE A 247 -9.66 35.47 12.54
CA ILE A 247 -8.66 34.53 12.04
C ILE A 247 -8.25 34.91 10.62
N ASP A 248 -9.17 35.34 9.76
CA ASP A 248 -8.87 35.85 8.42
C ASP A 248 -7.92 37.06 8.48
N GLN A 249 -8.25 38.06 9.31
CA GLN A 249 -7.41 39.23 9.52
C GLN A 249 -6.01 38.84 10.00
N TRP A 250 -5.91 37.89 10.93
CA TRP A 250 -4.63 37.40 11.42
C TRP A 250 -3.83 36.67 10.33
N LEU A 251 -4.46 35.81 9.52
CA LEU A 251 -3.82 35.13 8.40
C LEU A 251 -3.28 36.13 7.37
N ARG A 252 -4.04 37.19 7.07
CA ARG A 252 -3.61 38.28 6.17
C ARG A 252 -2.45 39.10 6.74
N GLN A 253 -2.43 39.35 8.05
CA GLN A 253 -1.34 40.04 8.73
C GLN A 253 -0.05 39.21 8.77
N GLN A 254 -0.13 37.89 8.90
CA GLN A 254 1.07 37.03 8.82
C GLN A 254 1.68 37.01 7.42
N ASN A 255 0.88 37.13 6.37
CA ASN A 255 1.38 37.19 5.00
C ASN A 255 2.11 38.51 4.66
N THR A 256 2.01 39.55 5.51
CA THR A 256 2.64 40.87 5.31
C THR A 256 3.92 41.09 6.13
N ALA A 257 4.17 40.30 7.16
CA ALA A 257 5.46 40.27 7.86
C ALA A 257 6.46 39.36 7.12
N ASP A 258 7.76 39.68 7.15
CA ASP A 258 8.85 38.95 6.45
C ASP A 258 8.99 37.44 6.77
N THR A 259 8.11 36.87 7.59
CA THR A 259 7.88 35.43 7.72
C THR A 259 6.77 34.99 6.77
N LYS A 260 7.08 34.97 5.46
CA LYS A 260 6.15 34.63 4.37
C LYS A 260 5.89 33.14 4.21
N ILE A 261 5.37 32.45 5.22
CA ILE A 261 4.71 31.15 4.94
C ILE A 261 3.50 30.90 5.83
N SER A 262 2.31 30.99 5.23
CA SER A 262 1.05 30.57 5.86
C SER A 262 1.05 29.06 6.07
N GLN A 263 1.08 28.62 7.33
CA GLN A 263 1.17 27.20 7.71
C GLN A 263 -0.15 26.42 7.56
N TYR A 264 -1.28 27.09 7.30
CA TYR A 264 -2.61 26.49 7.38
C TYR A 264 -3.34 26.52 6.03
N ALA A 265 -4.17 25.51 5.79
CA ALA A 265 -4.86 25.34 4.51
C ALA A 265 -6.19 26.12 4.40
N GLY A 266 -6.69 26.71 5.49
CA GLY A 266 -7.93 27.51 5.55
C GLY A 266 -8.29 27.93 6.98
N ILE A 267 -9.31 28.77 7.17
CA ILE A 267 -9.69 29.32 8.49
C ILE A 267 -9.99 28.24 9.52
N TYR A 268 -10.75 27.20 9.17
CA TYR A 268 -11.09 26.10 10.10
C TYR A 268 -9.85 25.46 10.72
N ASN A 269 -8.84 25.15 9.88
CA ASN A 269 -7.60 24.54 10.34
C ASN A 269 -6.78 25.51 11.21
N ALA A 270 -6.71 26.79 10.82
CA ALA A 270 -6.03 27.80 11.61
C ALA A 270 -6.68 27.97 13.00
N ALA A 271 -8.01 27.98 13.07
CA ALA A 271 -8.78 28.14 14.31
C ALA A 271 -8.39 27.09 15.37
N LEU A 272 -8.25 25.83 14.97
CA LEU A 272 -7.96 24.72 15.87
C LEU A 272 -6.51 24.71 16.39
N GLU A 273 -5.62 25.45 15.75
CA GLU A 273 -4.20 25.51 16.12
C GLU A 273 -3.92 26.63 17.14
N PHE A 274 -4.85 27.58 17.32
CA PHE A 274 -4.73 28.58 18.39
C PHE A 274 -4.99 27.95 19.76
N PRO A 275 -4.02 28.01 20.71
CA PRO A 275 -4.18 27.38 22.02
C PRO A 275 -5.41 27.86 22.80
N LYS A 276 -5.77 29.14 22.67
CA LYS A 276 -6.95 29.73 23.33
C LYS A 276 -8.27 29.20 22.79
N ILE A 277 -8.34 28.90 21.49
CA ILE A 277 -9.53 28.34 20.84
C ILE A 277 -9.58 26.84 21.15
N ARG A 278 -8.47 26.13 20.94
CA ARG A 278 -8.35 24.70 21.21
C ARG A 278 -8.72 24.31 22.65
N ALA A 279 -8.42 25.16 23.63
CA ALA A 279 -8.78 24.92 25.02
C ALA A 279 -10.29 25.11 25.33
N LYS A 280 -11.05 25.76 24.45
CA LYS A 280 -12.46 26.15 24.67
C LYS A 280 -13.44 25.53 23.69
N VAL A 281 -12.95 24.98 22.58
CA VAL A 281 -13.76 24.48 21.47
C VAL A 281 -13.56 22.99 21.34
N GLN A 282 -14.66 22.24 21.34
CA GLN A 282 -14.69 20.85 20.94
C GLN A 282 -14.45 20.76 19.44
N GLN A 283 -13.39 20.04 19.04
CA GLN A 283 -13.13 19.74 17.64
C GLN A 283 -14.16 18.74 17.13
N PRO A 284 -14.79 19.00 15.96
CA PRO A 284 -15.64 18.02 15.29
C PRO A 284 -14.92 16.68 15.09
N PRO A 285 -15.48 15.54 15.54
CA PRO A 285 -14.92 14.22 15.27
C PRO A 285 -15.13 13.75 13.82
N VAL A 286 -15.92 14.49 13.04
CA VAL A 286 -16.12 14.29 11.61
C VAL A 286 -15.73 15.56 10.89
N GLU A 287 -14.93 15.45 9.84
CA GLU A 287 -14.57 16.55 8.96
C GLU A 287 -14.88 16.15 7.52
N MET A 288 -15.41 17.07 6.73
CA MET A 288 -15.81 16.84 5.35
C MET A 288 -15.14 17.87 4.44
N ASN A 289 -14.57 17.40 3.33
CA ASN A 289 -13.88 18.22 2.34
C ASN A 289 -12.72 19.06 2.90
N ASN A 290 -12.14 18.68 4.05
CA ASN A 290 -10.96 19.38 4.57
C ASN A 290 -9.73 18.97 3.75
N ILE A 291 -9.11 19.93 3.08
CA ILE A 291 -7.97 19.71 2.18
C ILE A 291 -6.73 19.14 2.90
N LYS A 292 -6.60 19.36 4.23
CA LYS A 292 -5.56 18.74 5.07
C LYS A 292 -5.50 17.22 4.87
N TRP A 293 -6.67 16.59 4.73
CA TRP A 293 -6.82 15.14 4.61
C TRP A 293 -6.50 14.59 3.22
N LEU A 294 -6.36 15.45 2.22
CA LEU A 294 -5.83 15.09 0.91
C LEU A 294 -4.29 15.12 0.88
N LEU A 295 -3.66 15.86 1.80
CA LEU A 295 -2.21 16.03 1.89
C LEU A 295 -1.54 15.08 2.89
N ASN A 296 -2.26 14.71 3.94
CA ASN A 296 -1.76 13.88 5.04
C ASN A 296 -2.25 12.44 4.94
N LYS A 297 -1.49 11.50 5.48
CA LYS A 297 -1.89 10.08 5.61
C LYS A 297 -2.45 9.74 6.99
N ASN A 298 -2.11 10.52 8.02
CA ASN A 298 -2.59 10.33 9.38
C ASN A 298 -2.77 11.69 10.10
N GLU A 299 -3.42 11.66 11.26
CA GLU A 299 -3.77 12.84 12.06
C GLU A 299 -2.53 13.60 12.58
N ASN A 300 -1.47 12.87 12.91
CA ASN A 300 -0.26 13.42 13.53
C ASN A 300 0.72 14.06 12.52
N GLN A 301 0.46 13.92 11.21
CA GLN A 301 1.33 14.49 10.19
C GLN A 301 1.14 16.00 10.08
N VAL A 302 2.22 16.75 10.23
CA VAL A 302 2.21 18.21 10.04
C VAL A 302 2.27 18.51 8.54
N VAL A 303 1.37 19.38 8.06
CA VAL A 303 1.39 19.87 6.68
C VAL A 303 2.54 20.86 6.54
N SER A 304 3.44 20.65 5.58
CA SER A 304 4.54 21.60 5.38
C SER A 304 3.99 22.96 4.88
N PRO A 305 4.69 24.06 5.17
CA PRO A 305 4.26 25.38 4.75
C PRO A 305 4.06 25.50 3.22
N GLU A 306 4.90 24.82 2.42
CA GLU A 306 4.79 24.78 0.96
C GLU A 306 3.53 24.03 0.50
N LYS A 307 3.21 22.90 1.14
CA LYS A 307 1.98 22.13 0.87
C LYS A 307 0.72 22.93 1.20
N ALA A 308 0.74 23.65 2.32
CA ALA A 308 -0.36 24.53 2.72
C ALA A 308 -0.56 25.65 1.69
N HIS A 309 0.53 26.22 1.16
CA HIS A 309 0.46 27.24 0.12
C HIS A 309 -0.11 26.70 -1.19
N VAL A 310 0.35 25.52 -1.66
CA VAL A 310 -0.24 24.85 -2.83
C VAL A 310 -1.74 24.58 -2.62
N ALA A 311 -2.13 24.13 -1.43
CA ALA A 311 -3.54 23.90 -1.10
C ALA A 311 -4.41 25.16 -1.24
N LYS A 312 -3.94 26.30 -0.74
CA LYS A 312 -4.64 27.59 -0.90
C LYS A 312 -4.79 27.98 -2.37
N LEU A 313 -3.69 27.89 -3.11
CA LEU A 313 -3.70 28.20 -4.54
C LEU A 313 -4.69 27.30 -5.31
N VAL A 314 -4.75 26.01 -4.95
CA VAL A 314 -5.75 25.10 -5.54
C VAL A 314 -7.18 25.52 -5.21
N LEU A 315 -7.46 25.93 -3.97
CA LEU A 315 -8.80 26.41 -3.59
C LEU A 315 -9.19 27.67 -4.39
N ASP A 316 -8.25 28.59 -4.60
CA ASP A 316 -8.47 29.79 -5.42
C ASP A 316 -8.77 29.47 -6.89
N ILE A 317 -8.09 28.49 -7.49
CA ILE A 317 -8.26 28.12 -8.91
C ILE A 317 -9.50 27.25 -9.13
N ALA A 318 -9.64 26.18 -8.35
CA ALA A 318 -10.68 25.17 -8.56
C ALA A 318 -12.07 25.68 -8.18
N GLY A 319 -12.15 26.80 -7.45
CA GLY A 319 -13.38 27.42 -7.01
C GLY A 319 -14.24 26.44 -6.19
N LYS A 320 -15.53 26.35 -6.54
CA LYS A 320 -16.53 25.60 -5.76
C LYS A 320 -16.52 24.08 -5.97
N SER A 321 -15.65 23.51 -6.81
CA SER A 321 -15.70 22.08 -7.17
C SER A 321 -14.76 21.25 -6.29
N PRO A 322 -15.26 20.46 -5.31
CA PRO A 322 -14.40 19.70 -4.41
C PRO A 322 -13.64 18.59 -5.13
N HIS A 323 -14.23 17.98 -6.17
CA HIS A 323 -13.53 17.00 -6.99
C HIS A 323 -12.39 17.63 -7.78
N GLN A 324 -12.56 18.84 -8.30
CA GLN A 324 -11.49 19.56 -9.00
C GLN A 324 -10.34 19.88 -8.05
N VAL A 325 -10.64 20.32 -6.81
CA VAL A 325 -9.65 20.51 -5.75
C VAL A 325 -8.84 19.24 -5.52
N ALA A 326 -9.51 18.09 -5.36
CA ALA A 326 -8.83 16.82 -5.14
C ALA A 326 -7.96 16.39 -6.33
N LYS A 327 -8.48 16.50 -7.56
CA LYS A 327 -7.71 16.19 -8.78
C LYS A 327 -6.46 17.07 -8.91
N MET A 328 -6.57 18.37 -8.63
CA MET A 328 -5.42 19.29 -8.67
C MET A 328 -4.37 18.93 -7.62
N ILE A 329 -4.78 18.66 -6.37
CA ILE A 329 -3.86 18.20 -5.32
C ILE A 329 -3.18 16.89 -5.71
N GLN A 330 -3.94 15.93 -6.23
CA GLN A 330 -3.42 14.62 -6.66
C GLN A 330 -2.52 14.71 -7.89
N SER A 331 -2.71 15.72 -8.75
CA SER A 331 -1.81 15.96 -9.87
C SER A 331 -0.38 16.28 -9.41
N VAL A 332 -0.21 16.86 -8.23
CA VAL A 332 1.12 17.15 -7.66
C VAL A 332 1.55 16.07 -6.67
N TYR A 333 0.67 15.69 -5.74
CA TYR A 333 1.04 14.88 -4.58
C TYR A 333 0.58 13.41 -4.65
N GLY A 334 -0.17 13.00 -5.68
CA GLY A 334 -0.65 11.62 -5.81
C GLY A 334 0.48 10.58 -5.84
N ASP A 335 0.28 9.45 -5.14
CA ASP A 335 1.26 8.36 -5.03
C ASP A 335 1.00 7.21 -6.03
N ASP A 336 0.01 7.35 -6.92
CA ASP A 336 -0.50 6.32 -7.84
C ASP A 336 0.01 6.47 -9.29
N TYR A 337 1.02 7.31 -9.53
CA TYR A 337 1.57 7.57 -10.86
C TYR A 337 2.13 6.32 -11.57
N ALA A 338 2.58 5.33 -10.82
CA ALA A 338 2.98 4.02 -11.36
C ALA A 338 1.84 3.26 -12.06
N LYS A 339 0.59 3.59 -11.74
CA LYS A 339 -0.63 2.99 -12.31
C LYS A 339 -1.36 3.94 -13.27
N ALA A 340 -0.82 5.13 -13.54
CA ALA A 340 -1.47 6.12 -14.38
C ALA A 340 -1.60 5.64 -15.84
N THR A 341 -2.76 5.88 -16.45
CA THR A 341 -2.97 5.68 -17.89
C THR A 341 -2.63 6.96 -18.66
N LYS A 342 -2.58 6.89 -20.00
CA LYS A 342 -2.39 8.05 -20.87
C LYS A 342 -3.39 9.17 -20.57
N SER A 343 -4.67 8.83 -20.42
CA SER A 343 -5.72 9.83 -20.19
C SER A 343 -5.52 10.56 -18.86
N ILE A 344 -5.26 9.80 -17.80
CA ILE A 344 -5.07 10.32 -16.44
C ILE A 344 -3.81 11.17 -16.36
N LEU A 345 -2.71 10.71 -16.98
CA LEU A 345 -1.48 11.48 -17.04
C LEU A 345 -1.69 12.82 -17.77
N GLY A 346 -2.39 12.81 -18.90
CA GLY A 346 -2.71 14.02 -19.64
C GLY A 346 -3.51 15.03 -18.81
N GLU A 347 -4.56 14.56 -18.13
CA GLU A 347 -5.35 15.41 -17.21
C GLU A 347 -4.47 15.99 -16.09
N ARG A 348 -3.65 15.17 -15.44
CA ARG A 348 -2.77 15.63 -14.35
C ARG A 348 -1.75 16.66 -14.82
N LEU A 349 -1.13 16.46 -15.99
CA LEU A 349 -0.19 17.41 -16.57
C LEU A 349 -0.85 18.76 -16.89
N HIS A 350 -2.09 18.74 -17.38
CA HIS A 350 -2.87 19.95 -17.62
C HIS A 350 -3.21 20.68 -16.31
N LEU A 351 -3.73 19.97 -15.30
CA LEU A 351 -4.04 20.54 -13.99
C LEU A 351 -2.81 21.11 -13.28
N SER A 352 -1.67 20.41 -13.35
CA SER A 352 -0.39 20.90 -12.84
C SER A 352 0.11 22.13 -13.60
N SER A 353 -0.20 22.26 -14.89
CA SER A 353 0.13 23.44 -15.69
C SER A 353 -0.67 24.67 -15.23
N ASP A 354 -1.97 24.50 -14.97
CA ASP A 354 -2.80 25.59 -14.45
C ASP A 354 -2.35 26.04 -13.07
N LEU A 355 -1.98 25.09 -12.21
CA LEU A 355 -1.43 25.39 -10.89
C LEU A 355 -0.09 26.14 -10.98
N LEU A 356 0.81 25.71 -11.86
CA LEU A 356 2.11 26.33 -12.04
C LEU A 356 1.98 27.75 -12.60
N GLU A 357 1.10 27.97 -13.56
CA GLU A 357 0.81 29.31 -14.08
C GLU A 357 0.27 30.22 -12.99
N ALA A 358 -0.70 29.75 -12.20
CA ALA A 358 -1.29 30.51 -11.12
C ALA A 358 -0.25 30.84 -10.03
N ALA A 359 0.65 29.91 -9.70
CA ALA A 359 1.76 30.13 -8.78
C ALA A 359 2.69 31.24 -9.27
N GLN A 360 3.04 31.25 -10.56
CA GLN A 360 3.90 32.30 -11.13
C GLN A 360 3.22 33.68 -11.16
N ARG A 361 1.90 33.72 -11.36
CA ARG A 361 1.11 34.97 -11.40
C ARG A 361 0.85 35.56 -10.02
N GLN A 362 0.49 34.75 -9.03
CA GLN A 362 0.07 35.25 -7.71
C GLN A 362 1.22 35.67 -6.82
N THR A 363 2.36 34.95 -6.83
CA THR A 363 3.34 35.11 -5.74
C THR A 363 4.69 35.67 -6.13
N HIS A 364 5.10 35.69 -7.41
CA HIS A 364 6.51 35.97 -7.79
C HIS A 364 7.52 35.15 -6.94
N GLU A 365 7.08 34.08 -6.27
CA GLU A 365 7.88 33.31 -5.33
C GLU A 365 8.41 32.06 -6.04
N PRO A 366 9.74 31.95 -6.25
CA PRO A 366 10.33 30.79 -6.92
C PRO A 366 10.16 29.49 -6.12
N ALA A 367 9.89 29.59 -4.81
CA ALA A 367 9.71 28.44 -3.93
C ALA A 367 8.48 27.59 -4.30
N LEU A 368 7.34 28.21 -4.60
CA LEU A 368 6.09 27.51 -4.91
C LEU A 368 6.16 26.77 -6.25
N SER A 369 6.72 27.45 -7.27
CA SER A 369 6.98 26.83 -8.58
C SER A 369 7.93 25.63 -8.45
N LYS A 370 8.95 25.76 -7.59
CA LYS A 370 9.90 24.67 -7.30
C LYS A 370 9.23 23.49 -6.59
N GLU A 371 8.29 23.73 -5.68
CA GLU A 371 7.53 22.67 -5.01
C GLU A 371 6.68 21.88 -6.02
N VAL A 372 5.92 22.57 -6.87
CA VAL A 372 5.06 21.93 -7.89
C VAL A 372 5.91 21.13 -8.88
N LEU A 373 6.94 21.75 -9.48
CA LEU A 373 7.81 21.08 -10.45
C LEU A 373 8.62 19.94 -9.83
N GLY A 374 9.12 20.12 -8.61
CA GLY A 374 9.89 19.10 -7.89
C GLY A 374 9.06 17.86 -7.59
N ASN A 375 7.84 18.03 -7.08
CA ASN A 375 6.92 16.92 -6.85
C ASN A 375 6.52 16.25 -8.16
N LEU A 376 6.13 17.03 -9.18
CA LEU A 376 5.78 16.48 -10.48
C LEU A 376 6.93 15.68 -11.11
N GLN A 377 8.19 16.12 -10.94
CA GLN A 377 9.36 15.38 -11.40
C GLN A 377 9.47 14.02 -10.71
N MET A 378 9.31 13.99 -9.38
CA MET A 378 9.31 12.72 -8.63
C MET A 378 8.18 11.79 -9.07
N ARG A 379 7.03 12.33 -9.46
CA ARG A 379 5.86 11.55 -9.90
C ARG A 379 6.02 11.02 -11.33
N LEU A 380 6.48 11.84 -12.26
CA LEU A 380 6.77 11.42 -13.64
C LEU A 380 7.84 10.33 -13.71
N ASP A 381 8.75 10.29 -12.73
CA ASP A 381 9.74 9.23 -12.64
C ASP A 381 9.14 7.83 -12.48
N GLN A 382 7.93 7.74 -11.90
CA GLN A 382 7.22 6.49 -11.62
C GLN A 382 6.36 6.01 -12.80
N VAL A 383 6.13 6.87 -13.80
CA VAL A 383 5.24 6.55 -14.93
C VAL A 383 5.88 5.49 -15.83
N LYS A 384 5.09 4.50 -16.24
CA LYS A 384 5.55 3.44 -17.15
C LYS A 384 5.94 4.01 -18.51
N ASP A 385 7.05 3.50 -19.07
CA ASP A 385 7.62 4.01 -20.33
C ASP A 385 6.60 4.06 -21.48
N HIS A 386 5.77 3.02 -21.66
CA HIS A 386 4.75 3.00 -22.72
C HIS A 386 3.70 4.12 -22.59
N VAL A 387 3.33 4.50 -21.36
CA VAL A 387 2.41 5.62 -21.12
C VAL A 387 3.07 6.94 -21.50
N MET A 388 4.36 7.09 -21.19
CA MET A 388 5.15 8.27 -21.58
C MET A 388 5.35 8.36 -23.10
N ASP A 389 5.45 7.23 -23.80
CA ASP A 389 5.57 7.23 -25.26
C ASP A 389 4.27 7.69 -25.92
N ASP A 390 3.14 7.18 -25.42
CA ASP A 390 1.83 7.39 -26.02
C ASP A 390 1.21 8.75 -25.71
N ILE A 391 1.63 9.43 -24.63
CA ILE A 391 1.09 10.75 -24.25
C ILE A 391 1.42 11.79 -25.31
N HIS A 392 0.45 12.63 -25.69
CA HIS A 392 0.69 13.77 -26.58
C HIS A 392 0.48 15.06 -25.78
N VAL A 393 1.49 15.94 -25.80
CA VAL A 393 1.42 17.27 -25.18
C VAL A 393 2.08 18.28 -26.10
N ILE A 394 1.55 19.50 -26.08
CA ILE A 394 2.10 20.66 -26.80
C ILE A 394 2.50 21.74 -25.78
N ALA A 395 3.51 22.53 -26.10
CA ALA A 395 3.88 23.65 -25.23
C ALA A 395 2.81 24.73 -25.30
N ASP A 396 2.28 25.13 -24.15
CA ASP A 396 1.39 26.29 -24.04
C ASP A 396 2.20 27.56 -24.35
N THR A 397 1.83 28.23 -25.44
CA THR A 397 2.46 29.48 -25.88
C THR A 397 1.87 30.71 -25.17
N GLY A 398 0.83 30.54 -24.36
CA GLY A 398 0.10 31.61 -23.71
C GLY A 398 -0.82 32.41 -24.64
N ALA A 399 -0.80 32.16 -25.95
CA ALA A 399 -1.57 32.91 -26.94
C ALA A 399 -3.09 32.83 -26.69
N GLU A 400 -3.60 31.65 -26.35
CA GLU A 400 -5.02 31.46 -26.04
C GLU A 400 -5.39 32.11 -24.70
N ARG A 401 -4.52 32.00 -23.69
CA ARG A 401 -4.71 32.64 -22.38
C ARG A 401 -4.77 34.16 -22.49
N LEU A 402 -3.94 34.77 -23.35
CA LEU A 402 -3.95 36.21 -23.65
C LEU A 402 -5.24 36.67 -24.32
N GLN A 403 -5.92 35.78 -25.04
CA GLN A 403 -7.24 36.02 -25.64
C GLN A 403 -8.41 35.68 -24.70
N GLY A 404 -8.13 35.34 -23.44
CA GLY A 404 -9.14 34.90 -22.47
C GLY A 404 -9.76 33.54 -22.76
N LYS A 405 -9.12 32.71 -23.61
CA LYS A 405 -9.57 31.36 -23.95
C LYS A 405 -8.84 30.32 -23.11
N THR A 406 -9.51 29.21 -22.83
CA THR A 406 -8.90 28.03 -22.20
C THR A 406 -8.01 27.31 -23.20
N PRO A 407 -6.73 27.07 -22.88
CA PRO A 407 -5.83 26.36 -23.77
C PRO A 407 -6.33 24.93 -24.05
N PRO A 408 -5.89 24.29 -25.15
CA PRO A 408 -6.25 22.90 -25.43
C PRO A 408 -5.84 21.98 -24.27
N ARG A 409 -6.56 20.88 -24.06
CA ARG A 409 -6.22 19.91 -22.99
C ARG A 409 -4.79 19.35 -23.10
N GLU A 410 -4.25 19.32 -24.31
CA GLU A 410 -2.91 18.83 -24.61
C GLU A 410 -1.83 19.89 -24.35
N ALA A 411 -2.23 21.16 -24.20
CA ALA A 411 -1.30 22.24 -23.92
C ALA A 411 -0.90 22.24 -22.45
N VAL A 412 0.40 22.22 -22.23
CA VAL A 412 1.02 22.19 -20.90
C VAL A 412 2.06 23.30 -20.78
N HIS A 413 2.27 23.78 -19.56
CA HIS A 413 3.25 24.82 -19.26
C HIS A 413 4.64 24.44 -19.81
N LYS A 414 5.41 25.41 -20.31
CA LYS A 414 6.71 25.18 -20.98
C LYS A 414 7.66 24.29 -20.17
N ASP A 415 7.77 24.50 -18.86
CA ASP A 415 8.62 23.67 -18.01
C ASP A 415 8.13 22.22 -17.91
N ILE A 416 6.81 22.03 -17.85
CA ILE A 416 6.18 20.70 -17.84
C ILE A 416 6.36 20.03 -19.22
N TYR A 417 6.21 20.78 -20.31
CA TYR A 417 6.52 20.30 -21.66
C TYR A 417 7.96 19.81 -21.78
N ASN A 418 8.92 20.57 -21.24
CA ASN A 418 10.33 20.20 -21.22
C ASN A 418 10.58 18.94 -20.38
N MET A 419 9.86 18.77 -19.25
CA MET A 419 9.91 17.56 -18.44
C MET A 419 9.38 16.36 -19.22
N VAL A 420 8.18 16.45 -19.81
CA VAL A 420 7.59 15.36 -20.62
C VAL A 420 8.51 15.01 -21.79
N SER A 421 9.06 16.00 -22.49
CA SER A 421 10.03 15.80 -23.57
C SER A 421 11.28 15.06 -23.10
N PHE A 422 11.80 15.42 -21.92
CA PHE A 422 12.92 14.70 -21.30
C PHE A 422 12.56 13.23 -21.00
N TYR A 423 11.41 12.97 -20.39
CA TYR A 423 10.98 11.60 -20.05
C TYR A 423 10.66 10.75 -21.29
N LYS A 424 10.16 11.34 -22.37
CA LYS A 424 10.05 10.69 -23.69
C LYS A 424 11.41 10.34 -24.28
N GLY A 425 12.34 11.30 -24.29
CA GLY A 425 13.72 11.07 -24.69
C GLY A 425 14.37 9.97 -23.85
N ARG A 426 14.08 9.93 -22.55
CA ARG A 426 14.53 8.89 -21.63
C ARG A 426 13.97 7.52 -21.98
N SER A 427 12.67 7.39 -22.21
CA SER A 427 12.05 6.13 -22.66
C SER A 427 12.70 5.63 -23.96
N ALA A 428 12.83 6.50 -24.97
CA ALA A 428 13.48 6.17 -26.23
C ALA A 428 14.95 5.73 -26.04
N THR A 429 15.69 6.44 -25.20
CA THR A 429 17.10 6.12 -24.91
C THR A 429 17.23 4.81 -24.14
N ARG A 430 16.34 4.52 -23.19
CA ARG A 430 16.28 3.22 -22.49
C ARG A 430 16.02 2.08 -23.48
N LYS A 431 15.08 2.25 -24.41
CA LYS A 431 14.83 1.25 -25.47
C LYS A 431 16.07 1.02 -26.35
N LYS A 432 16.85 2.06 -26.63
CA LYS A 432 18.16 1.92 -27.31
C LYS A 432 19.17 1.16 -26.45
N MET A 433 19.27 1.45 -25.14
CA MET A 433 20.13 0.70 -24.22
C MET A 433 19.73 -0.77 -24.10
N VAL A 434 18.44 -1.07 -24.11
CA VAL A 434 17.93 -2.45 -24.10
C VAL A 434 18.22 -3.14 -25.43
N GLY A 435 17.92 -2.47 -26.55
CA GLY A 435 18.10 -3.04 -27.88
C GLY A 435 19.56 -3.28 -28.26
N MET A 436 20.52 -2.61 -27.61
CA MET A 436 21.95 -2.77 -27.90
C MET A 436 22.48 -4.15 -27.52
N VAL A 437 21.73 -4.92 -26.72
CA VAL A 437 22.03 -6.33 -26.41
C VAL A 437 21.98 -7.17 -27.67
N CYS A 438 20.97 -6.99 -28.51
CA CYS A 438 20.69 -7.88 -29.64
C CYS A 438 20.95 -7.24 -31.02
N ARG A 439 21.22 -5.92 -31.07
CA ARG A 439 21.33 -5.17 -32.33
C ARG A 439 22.45 -4.14 -32.25
N SER A 440 23.05 -3.85 -33.40
CA SER A 440 23.92 -2.68 -33.53
C SER A 440 23.05 -1.41 -33.46
N ILE A 441 23.12 -0.71 -32.33
CA ILE A 441 22.41 0.55 -32.10
C ILE A 441 23.40 1.70 -32.07
N VAL A 442 23.08 2.76 -32.81
CA VAL A 442 23.81 4.03 -32.80
C VAL A 442 23.13 4.98 -31.81
N PHE A 443 23.91 5.47 -30.85
CA PHE A 443 23.49 6.51 -29.92
C PHE A 443 23.92 7.87 -30.49
N SER A 444 23.00 8.81 -30.47
CA SER A 444 23.21 10.22 -30.82
C SER A 444 23.70 11.03 -29.61
N ASP A 445 24.24 12.22 -29.85
CA ASP A 445 24.63 13.15 -28.78
C ASP A 445 23.44 13.51 -27.87
N HIS A 446 22.23 13.57 -28.42
CA HIS A 446 21.01 13.76 -27.65
C HIS A 446 20.76 12.61 -26.68
N ASP A 447 20.95 11.35 -27.11
CA ASP A 447 20.78 10.19 -26.24
C ASP A 447 21.78 10.23 -25.07
N TYR A 448 23.04 10.59 -25.35
CA TYR A 448 24.05 10.74 -24.30
C TYR A 448 23.74 11.90 -23.35
N ALA A 449 23.18 13.01 -23.84
CA ALA A 449 22.73 14.13 -23.01
C ALA A 449 21.56 13.72 -22.10
N ILE A 450 20.61 12.91 -22.61
CA ILE A 450 19.52 12.36 -21.81
C ILE A 450 20.07 11.45 -20.70
N LEU A 451 20.99 10.55 -21.01
CA LEU A 451 21.62 9.68 -20.02
C LEU A 451 22.44 10.46 -18.99
N ALA A 452 23.21 11.45 -19.43
CA ALA A 452 23.95 12.33 -18.55
C ALA A 452 23.02 13.01 -17.53
N LYS A 453 21.88 13.54 -17.99
CA LYS A 453 20.87 14.14 -17.12
C LYS A 453 20.15 13.13 -16.23
N ASP A 454 19.72 11.98 -16.78
CA ASP A 454 18.99 10.93 -16.04
C ASP A 454 19.87 10.34 -14.94
N PHE A 455 21.13 10.02 -15.25
CA PHE A 455 22.10 9.49 -14.29
C PHE A 455 22.71 10.58 -13.39
N ARG A 456 22.63 11.87 -13.79
CA ARG A 456 23.31 13.03 -13.15
C ARG A 456 24.83 12.91 -13.20
N ILE A 457 25.34 12.65 -14.40
CA ILE A 457 26.75 12.37 -14.69
C ILE A 457 27.21 13.22 -15.88
N SER A 458 28.52 13.25 -16.15
CA SER A 458 29.03 13.95 -17.34
C SER A 458 28.63 13.24 -18.64
N LEU A 459 28.65 13.96 -19.77
CA LEU A 459 28.38 13.35 -21.08
C LEU A 459 29.43 12.27 -21.43
N GLN A 460 30.69 12.48 -21.02
CA GLN A 460 31.76 11.49 -21.17
C GLN A 460 31.49 10.23 -20.35
N ASP A 461 31.01 10.37 -19.12
CA ASP A 461 30.63 9.23 -18.28
C ASP A 461 29.43 8.48 -18.85
N ALA A 462 28.46 9.17 -19.45
CA ALA A 462 27.32 8.53 -20.11
C ALA A 462 27.78 7.68 -21.32
N GLN A 463 28.72 8.18 -22.11
CA GLN A 463 29.34 7.41 -23.20
C GLN A 463 30.12 6.19 -22.67
N ALA A 464 30.90 6.39 -21.60
CA ALA A 464 31.64 5.31 -20.96
C ALA A 464 30.71 4.22 -20.41
N LEU A 465 29.61 4.61 -19.77
CA LEU A 465 28.57 3.72 -19.24
C LEU A 465 27.98 2.84 -20.36
N VAL A 466 27.52 3.46 -21.46
CA VAL A 466 26.95 2.72 -22.60
C VAL A 466 27.98 1.76 -23.20
N LYS A 467 29.23 2.21 -23.38
CA LYS A 467 30.32 1.38 -23.89
C LYS A 467 30.59 0.17 -22.99
N LYS A 468 30.71 0.39 -21.67
CA LYS A 468 30.96 -0.67 -20.69
C LYS A 468 29.80 -1.66 -20.66
N LEU A 469 28.56 -1.19 -20.68
CA LEU A 469 27.38 -2.05 -20.68
C LEU A 469 27.25 -2.85 -21.98
N LYS A 470 27.54 -2.27 -23.15
CA LYS A 470 27.58 -2.98 -24.43
C LYS A 470 28.61 -4.11 -24.42
N ASN A 471 29.78 -3.88 -23.82
CA ASN A 471 30.84 -4.90 -23.74
C ASN A 471 30.46 -6.11 -22.85
N CYS A 472 29.44 -5.98 -21.99
CA CYS A 472 28.90 -7.09 -21.21
C CYS A 472 28.14 -8.12 -22.06
N PHE A 473 27.94 -7.85 -23.36
CA PHE A 473 27.26 -8.76 -24.28
C PHE A 473 28.16 -9.08 -25.49
N ASN A 474 27.99 -10.26 -26.09
CA ASN A 474 28.63 -10.60 -27.37
C ASN A 474 27.76 -10.17 -28.56
N GLU A 475 28.21 -10.45 -29.79
CA GLU A 475 27.50 -10.09 -31.01
C GLU A 475 26.16 -10.83 -31.15
N GLU A 476 26.05 -12.02 -30.57
CA GLU A 476 24.83 -12.82 -30.48
C GLU A 476 23.90 -12.42 -29.32
N GLY A 477 24.25 -11.37 -28.56
CA GLY A 477 23.49 -10.88 -27.40
C GLY A 477 23.56 -11.75 -26.15
N ARG A 478 24.53 -12.65 -26.08
CA ARG A 478 24.84 -13.47 -24.91
C ARG A 478 25.60 -12.69 -23.85
N PHE A 479 25.26 -12.92 -22.60
CA PHE A 479 25.87 -12.23 -21.46
C PHE A 479 27.30 -12.73 -21.16
N LYS A 480 28.24 -11.80 -20.97
CA LYS A 480 29.64 -12.06 -20.62
C LYS A 480 29.90 -11.71 -19.15
N LYS A 481 29.94 -12.72 -18.29
CA LYS A 481 30.21 -12.57 -16.85
C LYS A 481 31.52 -11.81 -16.58
N SER A 482 32.61 -12.16 -17.27
CA SER A 482 33.94 -11.53 -17.07
C SER A 482 33.93 -10.03 -17.38
N ALA A 483 33.35 -9.65 -18.52
CA ALA A 483 33.24 -8.25 -18.92
C ALA A 483 32.35 -7.44 -17.95
N PHE A 484 31.29 -8.04 -17.43
CA PHE A 484 30.48 -7.41 -16.39
C PHE A 484 31.28 -7.20 -15.10
N SER A 485 32.00 -8.21 -14.62
CA SER A 485 32.86 -8.10 -13.44
C SER A 485 33.88 -6.97 -13.56
N GLU A 486 34.50 -6.80 -14.73
CA GLU A 486 35.41 -5.68 -15.01
C GLU A 486 34.71 -4.30 -15.05
N ALA A 487 33.40 -4.28 -15.34
CA ALA A 487 32.60 -3.06 -15.39
C ALA A 487 32.01 -2.66 -14.02
N VAL A 488 31.94 -3.58 -13.04
CA VAL A 488 31.38 -3.30 -11.70
C VAL A 488 32.00 -2.06 -11.03
N PRO A 489 33.34 -1.86 -11.02
CA PRO A 489 33.94 -0.67 -10.40
C PRO A 489 33.53 0.66 -11.04
N HIS A 490 33.04 0.61 -12.28
CA HIS A 490 32.46 1.76 -12.97
C HIS A 490 30.97 1.90 -12.65
N PHE A 491 30.21 0.80 -12.67
CA PHE A 491 28.78 0.79 -12.36
C PHE A 491 28.47 1.23 -10.93
N GLN A 492 29.29 0.86 -9.94
CA GLN A 492 29.08 1.26 -8.53
C GLN A 492 28.90 2.78 -8.38
N ARG A 493 29.59 3.59 -9.20
CA ARG A 493 29.50 5.07 -9.17
C ARG A 493 28.09 5.61 -9.42
N TYR A 494 27.22 4.80 -10.02
CA TYR A 494 25.85 5.18 -10.40
C TYR A 494 24.79 4.60 -9.46
N GLU A 495 25.20 3.78 -8.48
CA GLU A 495 24.39 3.28 -7.38
C GLU A 495 23.02 2.73 -7.82
N GLN A 496 21.92 3.28 -7.26
CA GLN A 496 20.55 2.85 -7.52
C GLN A 496 20.15 2.89 -8.99
N LYS A 497 20.63 3.86 -9.77
CA LYS A 497 20.12 4.08 -11.13
C LYS A 497 20.56 2.99 -12.07
N ILE A 498 21.82 2.55 -11.96
CA ILE A 498 22.29 1.43 -12.77
C ILE A 498 21.63 0.13 -12.34
N PHE A 499 21.44 -0.09 -11.04
CA PHE A 499 20.74 -1.29 -10.55
C PHE A 499 19.29 -1.31 -11.04
N HIS A 500 18.55 -0.20 -10.88
CA HIS A 500 17.19 -0.05 -11.38
C HIS A 500 17.09 -0.35 -12.88
N PHE A 501 18.02 0.20 -13.67
CA PHE A 501 18.04 -0.03 -15.11
C PHE A 501 18.30 -1.50 -15.46
N LEU A 502 19.32 -2.11 -14.85
CA LEU A 502 19.66 -3.51 -15.08
C LEU A 502 18.53 -4.45 -14.64
N TRP A 503 17.89 -4.15 -13.50
CA TRP A 503 16.81 -4.96 -12.96
C TRP A 503 15.52 -4.84 -13.77
N HIS A 504 14.97 -3.63 -13.98
CA HIS A 504 13.66 -3.48 -14.62
C HIS A 504 13.68 -3.54 -16.14
N HIS A 505 14.80 -3.22 -16.79
CA HIS A 505 14.83 -3.11 -18.25
C HIS A 505 15.69 -4.16 -18.93
N MET A 506 16.72 -4.69 -18.26
CA MET A 506 17.64 -5.64 -18.89
C MET A 506 17.33 -7.10 -18.51
N LYS A 507 16.82 -7.38 -17.31
CA LYS A 507 16.60 -8.77 -16.82
C LYS A 507 15.80 -9.62 -17.80
N ASP A 508 14.77 -9.05 -18.42
CA ASP A 508 13.84 -9.76 -19.29
C ASP A 508 14.37 -9.97 -20.71
N VAL A 509 15.33 -9.14 -21.13
CA VAL A 509 15.94 -9.19 -22.47
C VAL A 509 17.12 -10.14 -22.53
N VAL A 510 17.70 -10.49 -21.37
CA VAL A 510 18.70 -11.54 -21.28
C VAL A 510 18.09 -12.90 -21.65
N GLN A 511 18.76 -13.59 -22.58
CA GLN A 511 18.32 -14.89 -23.08
C GLN A 511 18.24 -15.93 -21.94
N PRO A 512 17.28 -16.88 -21.98
CA PRO A 512 17.08 -17.85 -20.91
C PRO A 512 18.34 -18.57 -20.40
N PRO A 513 19.29 -19.01 -21.26
CA PRO A 513 20.52 -19.68 -20.79
C PRO A 513 21.43 -18.80 -19.93
N ASP A 514 21.34 -17.48 -20.09
CA ASP A 514 22.25 -16.52 -19.47
C ASP A 514 21.64 -15.81 -18.25
N ARG A 515 20.33 -15.96 -18.02
CA ARG A 515 19.60 -15.28 -16.93
C ARG A 515 20.22 -15.55 -15.57
N ALA A 516 20.59 -16.79 -15.29
CA ALA A 516 21.22 -17.16 -14.02
C ALA A 516 22.58 -16.44 -13.83
N ALA A 517 23.41 -16.42 -14.88
CA ALA A 517 24.71 -15.74 -14.84
C ALA A 517 24.55 -14.22 -14.68
N PHE A 518 23.57 -13.62 -15.35
CA PHE A 518 23.25 -12.20 -15.24
C PHE A 518 22.77 -11.83 -13.84
N LEU A 519 21.82 -12.57 -13.26
CA LEU A 519 21.30 -12.29 -11.92
C LEU A 519 22.39 -12.46 -10.84
N ASN A 520 23.27 -13.45 -10.98
CA ASN A 520 24.45 -13.60 -10.11
C ASN A 520 25.43 -12.41 -10.26
N ALA A 521 25.52 -11.82 -11.44
CA ALA A 521 26.34 -10.62 -11.65
C ALA A 521 25.71 -9.38 -11.00
N LEU A 522 24.38 -9.26 -11.00
CA LEU A 522 23.67 -8.21 -10.25
C LEU A 522 23.88 -8.35 -8.74
N GLN A 523 23.94 -9.58 -8.22
CA GLN A 523 24.34 -9.85 -6.83
C GLN A 523 25.71 -9.29 -6.52
N ALA A 524 26.72 -9.59 -7.35
CA ALA A 524 28.06 -9.05 -7.19
C ALA A 524 28.12 -7.51 -7.29
N LEU A 525 27.24 -6.88 -8.08
CA LEU A 525 27.12 -5.42 -8.12
C LEU A 525 26.58 -4.86 -6.80
N THR A 526 25.50 -5.45 -6.26
CA THR A 526 24.86 -4.93 -5.04
C THR A 526 25.76 -4.95 -3.81
N THR A 527 26.69 -5.90 -3.72
CA THR A 527 27.64 -5.98 -2.60
C THR A 527 28.72 -4.91 -2.67
N GLN A 528 29.02 -4.38 -3.85
CA GLN A 528 29.99 -3.30 -4.05
C GLN A 528 29.36 -1.90 -4.03
N MET A 529 28.03 -1.80 -3.99
CA MET A 529 27.33 -0.51 -3.88
C MET A 529 27.48 0.11 -2.47
N ASP A 530 27.51 1.44 -2.41
CA ASP A 530 27.49 2.20 -1.16
C ASP A 530 26.08 2.23 -0.54
N GLN A 531 25.02 2.20 -1.37
CA GLN A 531 23.62 2.27 -0.93
C GLN A 531 22.77 1.08 -1.40
N PRO A 532 23.06 -0.16 -0.97
CA PRO A 532 22.31 -1.35 -1.35
C PRO A 532 20.82 -1.30 -0.95
N LYS A 533 20.47 -0.52 0.08
CA LYS A 533 19.06 -0.31 0.53
C LYS A 533 18.13 0.19 -0.57
N LYS A 534 18.67 0.92 -1.56
CA LYS A 534 17.88 1.42 -2.69
C LYS A 534 17.58 0.33 -3.72
N ALA A 535 18.50 -0.62 -3.91
CA ALA A 535 18.25 -1.83 -4.69
C ALA A 535 17.19 -2.70 -4.00
N PHE A 536 17.24 -2.81 -2.67
CA PHE A 536 16.24 -3.55 -1.88
C PHE A 536 14.79 -3.09 -2.14
N LYS A 537 14.55 -1.78 -2.15
CA LYS A 537 13.23 -1.22 -2.49
C LYS A 537 12.72 -1.72 -3.84
N ILE A 538 13.58 -1.69 -4.86
CA ILE A 538 13.27 -2.12 -6.23
C ILE A 538 12.89 -3.60 -6.26
N LEU A 539 13.64 -4.44 -5.53
CA LEU A 539 13.41 -5.88 -5.48
C LEU A 539 12.05 -6.23 -4.87
N LEU A 540 11.69 -5.63 -3.74
CA LEU A 540 10.39 -5.90 -3.10
C LEU A 540 9.21 -5.37 -3.93
N GLU A 541 9.36 -4.19 -4.55
CA GLU A 541 8.32 -3.63 -5.42
C GLU A 541 8.08 -4.51 -6.65
N ASP A 542 9.15 -5.03 -7.25
CA ASP A 542 9.08 -5.94 -8.39
C ASP A 542 8.47 -7.30 -8.02
N PHE A 543 8.90 -7.90 -6.90
CA PHE A 543 8.39 -9.19 -6.40
C PHE A 543 6.86 -9.18 -6.19
N CYS A 544 6.33 -8.07 -5.66
CA CYS A 544 4.90 -7.89 -5.40
C CYS A 544 4.12 -7.23 -6.56
N SER A 545 4.76 -6.92 -7.68
CA SER A 545 4.11 -6.22 -8.80
C SER A 545 3.01 -7.06 -9.46
N GLU A 546 3.22 -8.38 -9.57
CA GLU A 546 2.32 -9.36 -10.16
C GLU A 546 2.11 -10.53 -9.19
N PRO A 547 1.32 -10.35 -8.11
CA PRO A 547 1.26 -11.30 -7.00
C PRO A 547 0.60 -12.65 -7.38
N GLU A 548 -0.16 -12.69 -8.46
CA GLU A 548 -0.85 -13.90 -8.95
C GLU A 548 0.03 -14.75 -9.89
N THR A 549 1.28 -14.33 -10.15
CA THR A 549 2.19 -15.04 -11.05
C THR A 549 3.58 -15.19 -10.43
N ILE A 550 4.30 -16.24 -10.79
CA ILE A 550 5.72 -16.39 -10.44
C ILE A 550 6.55 -15.88 -11.62
N GLN A 551 7.52 -15.02 -11.34
CA GLN A 551 8.49 -14.53 -12.30
C GLN A 551 9.81 -15.29 -12.13
N PHE A 552 10.57 -15.49 -13.22
CA PHE A 552 11.86 -16.18 -13.15
C PHE A 552 12.88 -15.46 -12.26
N SER A 553 12.71 -14.14 -12.05
CA SER A 553 13.55 -13.32 -11.20
C SER A 553 13.22 -13.41 -9.71
N ASP A 554 12.05 -13.94 -9.31
CA ASP A 554 11.56 -13.91 -7.93
C ASP A 554 12.55 -14.51 -6.93
N ASN A 555 13.10 -15.69 -7.25
CA ASN A 555 14.07 -16.37 -6.38
C ASN A 555 15.29 -15.48 -6.15
N LYS A 556 15.86 -14.94 -7.23
CA LYS A 556 17.02 -14.05 -7.11
C LYS A 556 16.68 -12.72 -6.46
N ALA A 557 15.46 -12.21 -6.61
CA ALA A 557 15.01 -11.01 -5.93
C ALA A 557 15.06 -11.19 -4.41
N ILE A 558 14.52 -12.31 -3.92
CA ILE A 558 14.50 -12.64 -2.50
C ILE A 558 15.90 -12.98 -1.97
N MET A 559 16.71 -13.75 -2.71
CA MET A 559 18.11 -14.01 -2.33
C MET A 559 18.90 -12.71 -2.18
N LEU A 560 18.75 -11.77 -3.11
CA LEU A 560 19.37 -10.45 -3.04
C LEU A 560 18.84 -9.63 -1.86
N ALA A 561 17.52 -9.69 -1.61
CA ALA A 561 16.90 -9.05 -0.47
C ALA A 561 17.50 -9.56 0.85
N ASN A 562 17.70 -10.89 0.98
CA ASN A 562 18.37 -11.51 2.11
C ASN A 562 19.77 -10.94 2.33
N LEU A 563 20.60 -10.92 1.27
CA LEU A 563 21.96 -10.40 1.35
C LEU A 563 22.03 -8.92 1.75
N ILE A 564 21.11 -8.09 1.26
CA ILE A 564 21.09 -6.65 1.58
C ILE A 564 20.68 -6.38 3.04
N VAL A 565 19.90 -7.28 3.66
CA VAL A 565 19.54 -7.17 5.08
C VAL A 565 20.77 -7.37 5.98
N HIS A 566 21.75 -8.16 5.57
CA HIS A 566 23.01 -8.36 6.30
C HIS A 566 23.99 -7.19 6.11
N ARG A 567 24.62 -6.72 7.20
CA ARG A 567 25.65 -5.66 7.17
C ARG A 567 26.96 -6.10 6.51
N ASN A 568 27.24 -7.41 6.45
CA ASN A 568 28.53 -7.92 6.00
C ASN A 568 28.55 -8.15 4.48
N LYS A 569 29.27 -7.28 3.75
CA LYS A 569 29.41 -7.30 2.28
C LYS A 569 30.19 -8.51 1.75
N LEU A 570 30.83 -9.31 2.61
CA LEU A 570 31.63 -10.49 2.25
C LEU A 570 30.80 -11.76 1.98
N MET A 571 29.47 -11.70 2.13
CA MET A 571 28.56 -12.85 1.92
C MET A 571 28.31 -13.19 0.43
N THR A 572 29.12 -12.68 -0.52
CA THR A 572 28.87 -12.83 -1.97
C THR A 572 28.78 -14.27 -2.47
N ASP A 573 29.43 -15.21 -1.79
CA ASP A 573 29.42 -16.65 -2.09
C ASP A 573 28.78 -17.49 -0.96
N TYR A 574 28.11 -16.85 0.00
CA TYR A 574 27.59 -17.49 1.19
C TYR A 574 26.09 -17.77 1.02
N ASP A 575 25.74 -19.04 0.85
CA ASP A 575 24.35 -19.49 0.99
C ASP A 575 23.93 -19.27 2.44
N ILE A 576 22.97 -18.38 2.69
CA ILE A 576 22.46 -18.11 4.05
C ILE A 576 21.83 -19.42 4.55
N THR A 577 22.45 -19.99 5.57
CA THR A 577 22.01 -21.22 6.20
C THR A 577 20.90 -20.92 7.22
N PRO A 578 20.06 -21.91 7.56
CA PRO A 578 19.09 -21.76 8.65
C PRO A 578 19.73 -21.30 9.98
N GLU A 579 20.99 -21.66 10.22
CA GLU A 579 21.76 -21.30 11.40
C GLU A 579 22.14 -19.82 11.42
N ASP A 580 22.35 -19.21 10.25
CA ASP A 580 22.62 -17.77 10.16
C ASP A 580 21.44 -16.93 10.62
N ILE A 581 20.20 -17.41 10.43
CA ILE A 581 18.98 -16.76 10.94
C ILE A 581 19.08 -16.51 12.45
N VAL A 582 19.67 -17.48 13.17
CA VAL A 582 19.79 -17.46 14.63
C VAL A 582 21.00 -16.66 15.10
N LEU A 583 22.15 -16.82 14.43
CA LEU A 583 23.44 -16.31 14.90
C LEU A 583 23.73 -14.85 14.50
N THR A 584 22.98 -14.26 13.57
CA THR A 584 23.36 -12.97 12.93
C THR A 584 22.45 -11.78 13.23
N ARG A 585 21.51 -11.86 14.19
CA ARG A 585 20.58 -10.75 14.51
C ARG A 585 21.26 -9.41 14.80
N HIS A 586 22.43 -9.40 15.44
CA HIS A 586 23.19 -8.17 15.72
C HIS A 586 23.92 -7.59 14.48
N ASN A 587 23.95 -8.33 13.37
CA ASN A 587 24.63 -7.99 12.13
C ASN A 587 23.68 -7.53 11.02
N PHE A 588 22.39 -7.30 11.31
CA PHE A 588 21.44 -6.74 10.32
C PHE A 588 21.50 -5.22 10.30
N ASP A 589 21.19 -4.62 9.15
CA ASP A 589 20.98 -3.19 9.05
C ASP A 589 19.58 -2.82 9.57
N PRO A 590 19.44 -2.16 10.74
CA PRO A 590 18.13 -1.94 11.36
C PRO A 590 17.20 -1.08 10.50
N MET A 591 17.77 -0.16 9.70
CA MET A 591 16.96 0.67 8.82
C MET A 591 16.41 -0.13 7.63
N VAL A 592 17.18 -1.10 7.10
CA VAL A 592 16.70 -1.99 6.02
C VAL A 592 15.62 -2.92 6.55
N VAL A 593 15.84 -3.54 7.71
CA VAL A 593 14.85 -4.42 8.36
C VAL A 593 13.56 -3.66 8.65
N GLN A 594 13.64 -2.46 9.23
CA GLN A 594 12.47 -1.64 9.53
C GLN A 594 11.73 -1.21 8.26
N TYR A 595 12.47 -0.87 7.20
CA TYR A 595 11.87 -0.53 5.91
C TYR A 595 11.17 -1.74 5.27
N ALA A 596 11.79 -2.93 5.34
CA ALA A 596 11.21 -4.17 4.85
C ALA A 596 9.91 -4.51 5.57
N ALA A 597 9.92 -4.47 6.91
CA ALA A 597 8.76 -4.72 7.74
C ALA A 597 7.63 -3.75 7.38
N TRP A 598 7.93 -2.46 7.30
CA TRP A 598 6.95 -1.45 6.88
C TRP A 598 6.39 -1.74 5.48
N ARG A 599 7.23 -2.12 4.51
CA ARG A 599 6.79 -2.39 3.13
C ARG A 599 5.90 -3.62 3.02
N ILE A 600 6.25 -4.71 3.72
CA ILE A 600 5.46 -5.94 3.75
C ILE A 600 4.09 -5.67 4.38
N GLU A 601 4.03 -4.92 5.49
CA GLU A 601 2.75 -4.58 6.13
C GLU A 601 1.86 -3.67 5.25
N GLN A 602 2.46 -2.70 4.56
CA GLN A 602 1.73 -1.83 3.63
C GLN A 602 1.11 -2.61 2.46
N ASP A 603 1.85 -3.55 1.88
CA ASP A 603 1.42 -4.32 0.71
C ASP A 603 1.03 -5.77 1.10
N HIS A 604 0.59 -6.01 2.35
CA HIS A 604 0.38 -7.36 2.91
C HIS A 604 -0.55 -8.23 2.06
N GLU A 605 -1.57 -7.68 1.39
CA GLU A 605 -2.44 -8.46 0.52
C GLU A 605 -1.70 -8.96 -0.72
N ALA A 606 -0.95 -8.10 -1.39
CA ALA A 606 -0.15 -8.49 -2.55
C ALA A 606 0.96 -9.47 -2.14
N PHE A 607 1.62 -9.21 -1.02
CA PHE A 607 2.66 -10.08 -0.49
C PHE A 607 2.12 -11.47 -0.14
N SER A 608 1.04 -11.56 0.66
CA SER A 608 0.42 -12.83 1.05
C SER A 608 -0.14 -13.59 -0.16
N THR A 609 -0.74 -12.91 -1.13
CA THR A 609 -1.18 -13.55 -2.40
C THR A 609 0.01 -14.08 -3.20
N LYS A 610 1.15 -13.38 -3.20
CA LYS A 610 2.38 -13.86 -3.84
C LYS A 610 2.89 -15.14 -3.17
N VAL A 611 2.94 -15.18 -1.83
CA VAL A 611 3.34 -16.38 -1.07
C VAL A 611 2.38 -17.55 -1.35
N GLN A 612 1.07 -17.29 -1.32
CA GLN A 612 0.05 -18.29 -1.63
C GLN A 612 0.20 -18.85 -3.05
N THR A 613 0.47 -17.98 -4.02
CA THR A 613 0.69 -18.37 -5.42
C THR A 613 1.92 -19.26 -5.56
N ILE A 614 3.02 -18.91 -4.89
CA ILE A 614 4.25 -19.73 -4.86
C ILE A 614 3.95 -21.12 -4.30
N HIS A 615 3.25 -21.17 -3.17
CA HIS A 615 2.94 -22.41 -2.48
C HIS A 615 1.97 -23.31 -3.27
N ASN A 616 0.92 -22.75 -3.86
CA ASN A 616 -0.04 -23.51 -4.65
C ASN A 616 0.62 -24.10 -5.91
N GLN A 617 1.53 -23.33 -6.54
CA GLN A 617 2.33 -23.84 -7.65
C GLN A 617 3.33 -24.91 -7.20
N LEU A 618 3.88 -24.83 -5.99
CA LEU A 618 4.72 -25.88 -5.43
C LEU A 618 3.91 -27.17 -5.23
N ALA A 619 2.73 -27.08 -4.62
CA ALA A 619 1.84 -28.23 -4.43
C ALA A 619 1.43 -28.87 -5.77
N GLU A 620 1.13 -28.06 -6.79
CA GLU A 620 0.90 -28.52 -8.15
C GLU A 620 2.14 -29.22 -8.74
N ALA A 621 3.32 -28.63 -8.61
CA ALA A 621 4.56 -29.20 -9.13
C ALA A 621 4.98 -30.49 -8.43
N LEU A 622 4.70 -30.64 -7.13
CA LEU A 622 4.92 -31.89 -6.40
C LEU A 622 3.99 -33.02 -6.88
N LYS A 623 2.76 -32.66 -7.30
CA LYS A 623 1.79 -33.61 -7.87
C LYS A 623 2.12 -34.00 -9.31
N LEU A 624 2.52 -33.03 -10.14
CA LEU A 624 2.66 -33.19 -11.60
C LEU A 624 4.11 -33.31 -12.10
N GLY A 625 5.10 -33.04 -11.25
CA GLY A 625 6.51 -32.90 -11.61
C GLY A 625 6.92 -31.46 -11.95
N HIS A 626 5.98 -30.66 -12.44
CA HIS A 626 6.17 -29.27 -12.82
C HIS A 626 4.82 -28.54 -12.84
N THR A 627 4.85 -27.21 -12.80
CA THR A 627 3.63 -26.39 -12.95
C THR A 627 3.09 -26.46 -14.38
N VAL A 628 1.76 -26.47 -14.55
CA VAL A 628 1.15 -26.58 -15.90
C VAL A 628 1.47 -25.36 -16.76
N ALA A 629 1.32 -24.16 -16.19
CA ALA A 629 1.42 -22.91 -16.94
C ALA A 629 2.86 -22.56 -17.34
N GLN A 630 3.82 -22.73 -16.42
CA GLN A 630 5.19 -22.23 -16.59
C GLN A 630 6.24 -23.35 -16.67
N ARG A 631 5.83 -24.62 -16.49
CA ARG A 631 6.73 -25.80 -16.45
C ARG A 631 7.86 -25.67 -15.43
N ILE A 632 7.58 -25.03 -14.28
CA ILE A 632 8.57 -24.88 -13.20
C ILE A 632 8.64 -26.18 -12.38
N PRO A 633 9.82 -26.80 -12.21
CA PRO A 633 9.98 -27.98 -11.36
C PRO A 633 9.83 -27.68 -9.86
N ALA A 634 9.37 -28.67 -9.09
CA ALA A 634 9.18 -28.55 -7.63
C ALA A 634 10.45 -28.10 -6.90
N ALA A 635 11.63 -28.58 -7.30
CA ALA A 635 12.91 -28.21 -6.69
C ALA A 635 13.21 -26.69 -6.76
N ILE A 636 12.80 -26.02 -7.83
CA ILE A 636 12.98 -24.56 -7.98
C ILE A 636 12.06 -23.80 -7.01
N LEU A 637 10.83 -24.26 -6.88
CA LEU A 637 9.82 -23.65 -6.01
C LEU A 637 10.13 -23.88 -4.53
N LEU A 638 10.64 -25.05 -4.16
CA LEU A 638 11.14 -25.34 -2.81
C LEU A 638 12.26 -24.39 -2.42
N ASN A 639 13.20 -24.14 -3.34
CA ASN A 639 14.28 -23.18 -3.11
C ASN A 639 13.76 -21.74 -2.98
N LEU A 640 12.77 -21.35 -3.79
CA LEU A 640 12.14 -20.04 -3.67
C LEU A 640 11.43 -19.86 -2.31
N GLU A 641 10.65 -20.84 -1.87
CA GLU A 641 10.03 -20.81 -0.53
C GLU A 641 11.08 -20.76 0.58
N ARG A 642 12.17 -21.53 0.45
CA ARG A 642 13.28 -21.50 1.41
C ARG A 642 13.82 -20.09 1.60
N GLU A 643 14.18 -19.42 0.50
CA GLU A 643 14.72 -18.07 0.51
C GLU A 643 13.73 -17.05 1.06
N LEU A 644 12.44 -17.24 0.76
CA LEU A 644 11.35 -16.44 1.30
C LEU A 644 11.22 -16.61 2.81
N TYR A 645 11.26 -17.83 3.35
CA TYR A 645 11.18 -18.05 4.79
C TYR A 645 12.42 -17.54 5.51
N ILE A 646 13.61 -17.65 4.91
CA ILE A 646 14.81 -16.96 5.42
C ILE A 646 14.53 -15.46 5.50
N PHE A 647 14.07 -14.83 4.42
CA PHE A 647 13.77 -13.41 4.37
C PHE A 647 12.81 -12.96 5.47
N LEU A 648 11.69 -13.66 5.61
CA LEU A 648 10.68 -13.37 6.62
C LEU A 648 11.21 -13.54 8.05
N SER A 649 12.17 -14.45 8.25
CA SER A 649 12.83 -14.66 9.54
C SER A 649 13.77 -13.51 9.93
N LEU A 650 14.24 -12.72 8.95
CA LEU A 650 15.08 -11.55 9.14
C LEU A 650 14.26 -10.27 9.34
N VAL A 651 12.99 -10.27 8.92
CA VAL A 651 12.09 -9.11 8.93
C VAL A 651 10.97 -9.32 9.94
N GLU A 652 11.13 -8.73 11.13
CA GLU A 652 10.16 -8.82 12.23
C GLU A 652 8.91 -7.95 11.95
N CYS A 653 7.85 -8.58 11.44
CA CYS A 653 6.52 -7.99 11.32
C CYS A 653 5.41 -9.06 11.46
N ASP A 654 4.16 -8.62 11.62
CA ASP A 654 3.01 -9.51 11.87
C ASP A 654 2.74 -10.42 10.67
N THR A 655 2.82 -9.88 9.45
CA THR A 655 2.65 -10.64 8.21
C THR A 655 3.71 -11.75 8.08
N SER A 656 4.99 -11.44 8.33
CA SER A 656 6.08 -12.43 8.32
C SER A 656 5.82 -13.54 9.34
N LYS A 657 5.43 -13.16 10.56
CA LYS A 657 5.16 -14.11 11.64
C LYS A 657 4.04 -15.06 11.28
N THR A 658 2.92 -14.55 10.77
CA THR A 658 1.78 -15.38 10.36
C THR A 658 2.16 -16.36 9.26
N ILE A 659 2.91 -15.93 8.24
CA ILE A 659 3.38 -16.82 7.17
C ILE A 659 4.26 -17.95 7.72
N LEU A 660 5.22 -17.63 8.60
CA LEU A 660 6.11 -18.63 9.19
C LEU A 660 5.35 -19.59 10.12
N GLN A 661 4.33 -19.12 10.85
CA GLN A 661 3.49 -19.98 11.69
C GLN A 661 2.74 -20.99 10.82
N SER A 662 2.15 -20.54 9.71
CA SER A 662 1.48 -21.40 8.73
C SER A 662 2.45 -22.40 8.11
N ALA A 663 3.67 -21.98 7.78
CA ALA A 663 4.70 -22.87 7.26
C ALA A 663 5.11 -23.96 8.27
N VAL A 664 5.36 -23.60 9.54
CA VAL A 664 5.64 -24.59 10.60
C VAL A 664 4.47 -25.56 10.79
N ALA A 665 3.23 -25.07 10.74
CA ALA A 665 2.04 -25.90 10.92
C ALA A 665 1.85 -26.93 9.80
N GLU A 666 2.22 -26.61 8.55
CA GLU A 666 2.09 -27.53 7.43
C GLU A 666 3.33 -28.42 7.25
N TYR A 667 4.52 -27.83 7.17
CA TYR A 667 5.75 -28.60 7.04
C TYR A 667 6.04 -29.46 8.28
N GLY A 668 5.56 -29.07 9.46
CA GLY A 668 5.72 -29.81 10.71
C GLY A 668 4.73 -30.96 10.90
N ASP A 669 3.80 -31.16 9.95
CA ASP A 669 2.90 -32.30 9.94
C ASP A 669 3.30 -33.32 8.85
N PRO A 670 3.80 -34.51 9.22
CA PRO A 670 4.19 -35.53 8.25
C PRO A 670 3.01 -36.09 7.45
N ASP A 671 1.76 -35.89 7.89
CA ASP A 671 0.55 -36.32 7.17
C ASP A 671 0.08 -35.28 6.13
N ALA A 672 0.80 -34.16 5.97
CA ALA A 672 0.48 -33.14 4.97
C ALA A 672 0.68 -33.66 3.53
N ASP A 673 -0.17 -33.22 2.60
CA ASP A 673 -0.16 -33.64 1.18
C ASP A 673 1.19 -33.46 0.48
N LEU A 674 1.96 -32.47 0.92
CA LEU A 674 3.29 -32.17 0.37
C LEU A 674 4.29 -33.31 0.61
N TYR A 675 4.06 -34.21 1.56
CA TYR A 675 4.89 -35.40 1.82
C TYR A 675 4.43 -36.64 1.04
N HIS A 676 3.22 -36.62 0.49
CA HIS A 676 2.57 -37.79 -0.11
C HIS A 676 2.29 -37.65 -1.62
N SER A 677 2.77 -36.58 -2.24
CA SER A 677 2.63 -36.35 -3.68
C SER A 677 3.68 -37.12 -4.48
N LYS A 678 3.48 -37.23 -5.80
CA LYS A 678 4.30 -38.04 -6.70
C LYS A 678 5.80 -37.74 -6.62
N GLU A 679 6.18 -36.46 -6.58
CA GLU A 679 7.59 -36.06 -6.49
C GLU A 679 8.09 -35.87 -5.05
N SER A 680 7.23 -36.08 -4.04
CA SER A 680 7.58 -35.81 -2.64
C SER A 680 8.75 -36.67 -2.17
N GLU A 681 8.83 -37.94 -2.59
CA GLU A 681 9.92 -38.85 -2.19
C GLU A 681 11.31 -38.36 -2.64
N ASN A 682 11.36 -37.69 -3.80
CA ASN A 682 12.56 -37.06 -4.36
C ASN A 682 12.88 -35.73 -3.68
N CYS A 683 11.89 -35.11 -3.05
CA CYS A 683 11.97 -33.79 -2.44
C CYS A 683 12.00 -33.78 -0.91
N LEU A 684 11.97 -34.94 -0.24
CA LEU A 684 11.91 -35.01 1.24
C LEU A 684 13.03 -34.24 1.95
N GLY A 685 14.26 -34.29 1.45
CA GLY A 685 15.37 -33.51 2.01
C GLY A 685 15.10 -32.00 1.95
N PRO A 686 14.85 -31.43 0.76
CA PRO A 686 14.40 -30.04 0.62
C PRO A 686 13.15 -29.67 1.45
N LEU A 687 12.16 -30.56 1.59
CA LEU A 687 10.98 -30.31 2.42
C LEU A 687 11.34 -30.18 3.91
N LEU A 688 12.19 -31.08 4.43
CA LEU A 688 12.73 -30.97 5.80
C LEU A 688 13.58 -29.72 5.98
N GLN A 689 14.28 -29.27 4.94
CA GLN A 689 15.04 -28.02 4.99
C GLN A 689 14.11 -26.80 5.14
N ASN A 690 12.97 -26.77 4.44
CA ASN A 690 11.98 -25.70 4.60
C ASN A 690 11.32 -25.72 5.99
N LEU A 691 11.06 -26.91 6.55
CA LEU A 691 10.65 -27.05 7.95
C LEU A 691 11.68 -26.44 8.89
N ARG A 692 12.95 -26.81 8.71
CA ARG A 692 14.05 -26.31 9.54
C ARG A 692 14.15 -24.79 9.52
N VAL A 693 14.14 -24.19 8.32
CA VAL A 693 14.15 -22.72 8.16
C VAL A 693 12.96 -22.08 8.88
N SER A 694 11.76 -22.64 8.73
CA SER A 694 10.54 -22.10 9.34
C SER A 694 10.57 -22.18 10.87
N LEU A 695 11.07 -23.28 11.44
CA LEU A 695 11.28 -23.44 12.88
C LEU A 695 12.29 -22.41 13.42
N ARG A 696 13.41 -22.20 12.73
CA ARG A 696 14.37 -21.14 13.07
C ARG A 696 13.76 -19.75 12.96
N GLY A 697 12.93 -19.54 11.95
CA GLY A 697 12.20 -18.31 11.75
C GLY A 697 11.27 -17.97 12.90
N ILE A 698 10.44 -18.92 13.33
CA ILE A 698 9.60 -18.75 14.52
C ILE A 698 10.43 -18.62 15.80
N GLY A 699 11.51 -19.39 15.96
CA GLY A 699 12.43 -19.18 17.08
C GLY A 699 13.04 -17.78 17.09
N SER A 700 13.29 -17.22 15.91
CA SER A 700 13.81 -15.88 15.69
C SER A 700 12.75 -14.84 16.05
N ILE A 701 11.63 -14.73 15.33
CA ILE A 701 10.65 -13.62 15.44
C ILE A 701 9.42 -13.91 16.31
N GLY A 702 9.20 -15.16 16.71
CA GLY A 702 8.05 -15.58 17.53
C GLY A 702 8.13 -15.14 19.00
N GLY A 703 7.07 -15.43 19.74
CA GLY A 703 6.92 -15.16 21.17
C GLY A 703 6.39 -16.39 21.93
N MET A 704 6.11 -16.23 23.23
CA MET A 704 5.73 -17.34 24.12
C MET A 704 4.51 -18.14 23.63
N ALA A 705 3.55 -17.49 22.96
CA ALA A 705 2.36 -18.14 22.41
C ALA A 705 2.69 -19.16 21.30
N ASP A 706 3.87 -19.07 20.69
CA ASP A 706 4.30 -19.92 19.57
C ASP A 706 4.97 -21.23 20.03
N ILE A 707 5.27 -21.37 21.33
CA ILE A 707 5.96 -22.55 21.87
C ILE A 707 5.11 -23.82 21.70
N SER A 708 3.78 -23.73 21.87
CA SER A 708 2.90 -24.90 21.69
C SER A 708 2.90 -25.42 20.26
N LEU A 709 2.95 -24.52 19.27
CA LEU A 709 3.10 -24.89 17.85
C LEU A 709 4.41 -25.63 17.61
N LEU A 710 5.50 -25.14 18.18
CA LEU A 710 6.83 -25.74 18.07
C LEU A 710 6.88 -27.12 18.74
N GLU A 711 6.36 -27.25 19.96
CA GLU A 711 6.31 -28.53 20.69
C GLU A 711 5.48 -29.58 19.95
N ASN A 712 4.41 -29.19 19.26
CA ASN A 712 3.61 -30.13 18.47
C ASN A 712 4.42 -30.80 17.36
N VAL A 713 5.44 -30.13 16.80
CA VAL A 713 6.27 -30.73 15.74
C VAL A 713 7.11 -31.90 16.28
N LYS A 714 7.54 -31.85 17.55
CA LYS A 714 8.33 -32.94 18.16
C LYS A 714 7.56 -34.24 18.27
N THR A 715 6.25 -34.17 18.53
CA THR A 715 5.41 -35.36 18.69
C THR A 715 5.34 -36.20 17.40
N HIS A 716 5.70 -35.60 16.26
CA HIS A 716 5.68 -36.21 14.95
C HIS A 716 7.01 -36.84 14.50
N GLU A 717 8.09 -36.79 15.30
CA GLU A 717 9.43 -37.27 14.90
C GLU A 717 9.40 -38.72 14.38
N GLU A 718 8.70 -39.62 15.09
CA GLU A 718 8.61 -41.02 14.69
C GLU A 718 7.89 -41.18 13.34
N THR A 719 6.80 -40.45 13.14
CA THR A 719 6.02 -40.47 11.89
C THR A 719 6.84 -39.94 10.72
N PHE A 720 7.61 -38.85 10.91
CA PHE A 720 8.56 -38.36 9.91
C PHE A 720 9.57 -39.44 9.50
N GLY A 721 10.10 -40.22 10.45
CA GLY A 721 11.07 -41.29 10.20
C GLY A 721 10.51 -42.47 9.38
N ARG A 722 9.19 -42.58 9.27
CA ARG A 722 8.48 -43.60 8.49
C ARG A 722 8.23 -43.19 7.04
N LEU A 723 8.35 -41.90 6.68
CA LEU A 723 8.10 -41.40 5.32
C LEU A 723 9.10 -41.95 4.28
N LYS A 724 10.33 -42.29 4.69
CA LYS A 724 11.32 -42.92 3.81
C LYS A 724 12.21 -43.89 4.58
N ASN A 725 12.37 -45.10 4.05
CA ASN A 725 13.26 -46.12 4.60
C ASN A 725 14.71 -45.88 4.15
N ASP A 726 15.26 -44.70 4.46
CA ASP A 726 16.64 -44.32 4.16
C ASP A 726 17.37 -43.92 5.45
N ARG A 727 18.62 -44.38 5.59
CA ARG A 727 19.42 -44.17 6.81
C ARG A 727 19.81 -42.71 6.98
N HIS A 728 20.15 -42.01 5.90
CA HIS A 728 20.55 -40.61 5.95
C HIS A 728 19.35 -39.71 6.29
N TYR A 729 18.20 -39.98 5.68
CA TYR A 729 16.95 -39.30 5.98
C TYR A 729 16.52 -39.48 7.44
N ARG A 730 16.54 -40.70 7.98
CA ARG A 730 16.23 -40.94 9.40
C ARG A 730 17.21 -40.24 10.35
N ALA A 731 18.48 -40.13 9.97
CA ALA A 731 19.46 -39.37 10.75
C ALA A 731 19.12 -37.87 10.76
N GLN A 732 18.67 -37.30 9.65
CA GLN A 732 18.20 -35.91 9.58
C GLN A 732 16.94 -35.68 10.42
N VAL A 733 15.95 -36.59 10.35
CA VAL A 733 14.70 -36.49 11.13
C VAL A 733 14.98 -36.50 12.64
N ARG A 734 15.97 -37.25 13.13
CA ARG A 734 16.35 -37.25 14.56
C ARG A 734 16.83 -35.89 15.07
N LEU A 735 17.27 -34.99 14.17
CA LEU A 735 17.66 -33.63 14.54
C LEU A 735 16.45 -32.71 14.74
N LEU A 736 15.23 -33.15 14.39
CA LEU A 736 14.01 -32.35 14.50
C LEU A 736 13.79 -31.87 15.94
N THR A 737 13.93 -32.77 16.92
CA THR A 737 13.78 -32.42 18.35
C THR A 737 14.77 -31.35 18.78
N GLU A 738 16.02 -31.44 18.34
CA GLU A 738 17.06 -30.42 18.59
C GLU A 738 16.71 -29.08 17.95
N TRP A 739 16.24 -29.08 16.70
CA TRP A 739 15.84 -27.85 16.00
C TRP A 739 14.70 -27.12 16.71
N VAL A 740 13.72 -27.87 17.21
CA VAL A 740 12.62 -27.32 17.99
C VAL A 740 13.11 -26.80 19.35
N ASP A 741 13.94 -27.56 20.07
CA ASP A 741 14.46 -27.15 21.37
C ASP A 741 15.22 -25.83 21.31
N GLU A 742 16.05 -25.67 20.30
CA GLU A 742 16.78 -24.44 20.06
C GLU A 742 15.87 -23.27 19.67
N ALA A 743 14.82 -23.51 18.87
CA ALA A 743 13.83 -22.46 18.56
C ALA A 743 13.08 -21.98 19.82
N ILE A 744 12.64 -22.91 20.67
CA ILE A 744 12.00 -22.60 21.96
C ILE A 744 12.96 -21.85 22.88
N LYS A 745 14.23 -22.27 22.91
CA LYS A 745 15.29 -21.61 23.66
C LYS A 745 15.39 -20.15 23.24
N LEU A 746 15.49 -19.84 21.96
CA LEU A 746 15.57 -18.46 21.45
C LEU A 746 14.39 -17.60 21.89
N ILE A 747 13.16 -18.13 21.85
CA ILE A 747 11.97 -17.41 22.32
C ILE A 747 12.08 -17.10 23.82
N LYS A 748 12.47 -18.09 24.64
CA LYS A 748 12.60 -17.93 26.10
C LYS A 748 13.72 -16.98 26.51
N PHE A 749 14.81 -16.87 25.73
CA PHE A 749 15.92 -15.97 26.03
C PHE A 749 15.65 -14.50 25.65
N ARG A 750 14.66 -14.24 24.80
CA ARG A 750 14.27 -12.88 24.37
C ARG A 750 13.30 -12.17 25.34
N VAL A 751 12.58 -12.94 26.16
CA VAL A 751 11.59 -12.48 27.14
C VAL A 751 12.24 -12.42 28.51
#